data_AF-A0A4T0KWS0-F1
#
_entry.id   AF-A0A4T0KWS0-F1
#
_cell.length_a   1.000
_cell.length_b   1.000
_cell.length_c   1.000
_cell.angle_alpha   90.00
_cell.angle_beta   90.00
_cell.angle_gamma   90.00
#
_symmetry.space_group_name_H-M   'P 1'
#
loop_
_entity.id
_entity.type
_entity.pdbx_description
1 polymer ?
#
loop_
_entity_poly.entity_id
_entity_poly.type
_entity_poly.pdbx_seq_one_letter_code
_entity_poly.pdbx_strand_id
1 'polypeptide(L)'
;MDKSPLIFLQTKSTEDVDFNYGIKTTIANVYGEDPSNYTDPVAALNRFRQDATRGSTTDATGKDLLQSYYGQLEMLELRFPELRVTFNWRDIFTAQDVSQHSLAYEKASVLFNLATTYSVLASSSNRSDPEGIKTAFYNTRVAAGLWDYIANNFLHAPSTDLSRDVVRFLSALMLAQAQEIFLEKTVEEKTRGGRGDGKSMGIVAKLASQCSFQYNSLLEPVRENVNKSIFDRHWWSFLQIKSNYFASQTQYYRAMVDNASDKHGEAIARVKLAESLAKESYRLGSTFNTFFAPCDTLPADVSSVITSLCKAHQTKCTEYKNELIKENDLIFHEAIPAENLLSTVDKLNAANAVTITEIYQNPEVQKSIGSDLFANLVPFSVHEAASIYSEEKAKIIRAVTETVEVTDTELEAAIEHLGLPGSLRKFVQSSNEINYDVSGEIKQLAKTIYSQESSGGVSRQISTTETKRERILADLNWISNELDIESKECEQARMQHANFSQSPSARQTKEWRQQLKAHYDGLEKAGKSDASIKQVYQYIDADVRLLNDSASDLDDSDNELALYVKDYVSSQTPSHTRQQSLLDVDVGIEEHSEQESRQMTAYAREITRLLDALKGLKKFRSQHIQVLRQKIQNDDVSHLLILNRKAQHVETDMFGSELDKFKEDQKIIEGSIADQLKILEELNGAWIQLTSSARAKEIHTKHAESDRRRKEVLKKFKKAGDTYFEAANGVSRAMMFYEDLENAVRELKRDVDVYVNSRAKERVQAVIEAEAAGAGGSSFENEFSRLGVSTPHRPPKPGTTSPPTISSGPPASSTPSSASYGYGGMPAPPPQPQPSIYQSLYGQQRQSGHMPQPPPKPASPYYGAGYASPPPRSPYGQHPRSPYNQQPPNNFPPPLPQQFQNQTPYSSQPSQPSHAPPPTNYQQYYQQAPPPNQNYPYYR
;
A
#
# COMPACT_ATOMS: atom_id res chain seq x y z
N MET A 1 -48.82 -6.06 25.34
CA MET A 1 -49.01 -7.49 24.99
C MET A 1 -48.03 -8.26 25.85
N ASP A 2 -48.42 -9.36 26.47
CA ASP A 2 -47.46 -10.14 27.26
C ASP A 2 -46.44 -10.75 26.29
N LYS A 3 -45.16 -10.60 26.60
CA LYS A 3 -44.08 -10.90 25.66
C LYS A 3 -44.01 -12.41 25.43
N SER A 4 -43.91 -12.81 24.17
CA SER A 4 -43.68 -14.21 23.83
C SER A 4 -42.22 -14.57 24.16
N PRO A 5 -41.95 -15.64 24.95
CA PRO A 5 -40.59 -16.07 25.27
C PRO A 5 -39.84 -16.55 24.03
N LEU A 6 -38.51 -16.48 24.05
CA LEU A 6 -37.62 -16.80 22.91
C LEU A 6 -36.75 -18.03 23.23
N ILE A 7 -36.40 -18.80 22.21
CA ILE A 7 -35.30 -19.78 22.31
C ILE A 7 -33.98 -19.00 22.21
N PHE A 8 -33.04 -19.39 23.06
CA PHE A 8 -31.63 -19.01 23.00
C PHE A 8 -30.77 -20.28 23.13
N LEU A 9 -29.47 -20.16 22.88
CA LEU A 9 -28.53 -21.27 22.96
C LEU A 9 -27.45 -21.01 24.02
N GLN A 10 -26.68 -22.05 24.36
CA GLN A 10 -25.51 -21.97 25.22
C GLN A 10 -24.23 -21.97 24.37
N THR A 11 -23.21 -21.22 24.78
CA THR A 11 -21.94 -21.16 24.04
C THR A 11 -21.17 -22.47 24.14
N LYS A 12 -20.54 -22.90 23.04
CA LYS A 12 -19.59 -24.02 22.99
C LYS A 12 -18.44 -23.74 23.97
N SER A 13 -18.06 -24.74 24.76
CA SER A 13 -16.85 -24.70 25.57
C SER A 13 -15.63 -25.20 24.78
N THR A 14 -14.44 -24.76 25.19
CA THR A 14 -13.15 -25.12 24.58
C THR A 14 -12.08 -25.14 25.67
N GLU A 15 -11.06 -25.98 25.49
CA GLU A 15 -9.87 -25.98 26.32
C GLU A 15 -8.92 -24.83 25.91
N ASP A 16 -7.93 -24.52 26.74
CA ASP A 16 -6.88 -23.57 26.36
C ASP A 16 -5.96 -24.15 25.29
N VAL A 17 -5.63 -23.32 24.29
CA VAL A 17 -4.82 -23.68 23.12
C VAL A 17 -3.68 -22.67 23.03
N ASP A 18 -2.44 -23.15 22.88
CA ASP A 18 -1.27 -22.29 22.76
C ASP A 18 -0.85 -22.12 21.29
N PHE A 19 -0.96 -20.89 20.80
CA PHE A 19 -0.51 -20.53 19.45
C PHE A 19 1.02 -20.52 19.28
N ASN A 20 1.82 -20.50 20.36
CA ASN A 20 3.30 -20.36 20.27
C ASN A 20 3.94 -21.38 19.34
N TYR A 21 3.69 -22.68 19.55
CA TYR A 21 4.40 -23.71 18.78
C TYR A 21 4.06 -23.63 17.28
N GLY A 22 2.78 -23.50 16.94
CA GLY A 22 2.34 -23.38 15.54
C GLY A 22 2.92 -22.13 14.88
N ILE A 23 2.68 -20.95 15.46
CA ILE A 23 3.11 -19.67 14.86
C ILE A 23 4.64 -19.57 14.78
N LYS A 24 5.37 -19.89 15.85
CA LYS A 24 6.85 -19.78 15.86
C LYS A 24 7.51 -20.77 14.88
N THR A 25 6.94 -21.96 14.72
CA THR A 25 7.40 -22.92 13.70
C THR A 25 7.12 -22.42 12.29
N THR A 26 5.95 -21.79 12.04
CA THR A 26 5.67 -21.20 10.73
C THR A 26 6.53 -19.96 10.43
N ILE A 27 6.82 -19.11 11.42
CA ILE A 27 7.76 -17.98 11.26
C ILE A 27 9.13 -18.49 10.83
N ALA A 28 9.73 -19.42 11.59
CA ALA A 28 11.04 -19.98 11.27
C ALA A 28 11.08 -20.63 9.86
N ASN A 29 10.05 -21.38 9.49
CA ASN A 29 10.05 -22.18 8.25
C ASN A 29 9.60 -21.43 6.98
N VAL A 30 8.74 -20.41 7.11
CA VAL A 30 8.10 -19.72 5.96
C VAL A 30 8.60 -18.28 5.79
N TYR A 31 9.08 -17.65 6.88
CA TYR A 31 9.56 -16.27 6.88
C TYR A 31 11.06 -16.15 7.19
N GLY A 32 11.69 -17.17 7.79
CA GLY A 32 13.13 -17.19 8.07
C GLY A 32 13.59 -16.18 9.13
N GLU A 33 12.67 -15.47 9.76
CA GLU A 33 12.93 -14.54 10.87
C GLU A 33 13.06 -15.26 12.22
N ASP A 34 13.71 -14.61 13.19
CA ASP A 34 13.80 -15.11 14.56
C ASP A 34 12.41 -15.11 15.23
N PRO A 35 11.84 -16.28 15.61
CA PRO A 35 10.54 -16.34 16.26
C PRO A 35 10.50 -15.67 17.65
N SER A 36 11.65 -15.32 18.23
CA SER A 36 11.76 -14.59 19.49
C SER A 36 11.09 -13.21 19.38
N ASN A 37 11.31 -12.50 18.28
CA ASN A 37 10.81 -11.14 18.01
C ASN A 37 9.27 -11.04 18.03
N TYR A 38 8.58 -12.16 17.76
CA TYR A 38 7.12 -12.24 17.68
C TYR A 38 6.47 -12.83 18.94
N THR A 39 7.22 -12.97 20.04
CA THR A 39 6.68 -13.51 21.30
C THR A 39 5.55 -12.64 21.87
N ASP A 40 5.67 -11.32 21.81
CA ASP A 40 4.64 -10.41 22.34
C ASP A 40 3.33 -10.42 21.50
N PRO A 41 3.36 -10.33 20.15
CA PRO A 41 2.19 -10.60 19.30
C PRO A 41 1.50 -11.94 19.57
N VAL A 42 2.27 -13.01 19.76
CA VAL A 42 1.74 -14.35 20.07
C VAL A 42 1.11 -14.40 21.47
N ALA A 43 1.73 -13.76 22.46
CA ALA A 43 1.16 -13.64 23.80
C ALA A 43 -0.14 -12.81 23.79
N ALA A 44 -0.20 -11.76 22.98
CA ALA A 44 -1.42 -10.97 22.77
C ALA A 44 -2.54 -11.79 22.09
N LEU A 45 -2.23 -12.59 21.07
CA LEU A 45 -3.20 -13.49 20.44
C LEU A 45 -3.73 -14.57 21.41
N ASN A 46 -2.83 -15.22 22.17
CA ASN A 46 -3.21 -16.16 23.23
C ASN A 46 -4.13 -15.49 24.27
N ARG A 47 -3.86 -14.22 24.60
CA ARG A 47 -4.73 -13.44 25.49
C ARG A 47 -6.09 -13.12 24.86
N PHE A 48 -6.16 -12.65 23.62
CA PHE A 48 -7.44 -12.43 22.94
C PHE A 48 -8.31 -13.69 22.94
N ARG A 49 -7.71 -14.87 22.73
CA ARG A 49 -8.41 -16.15 22.87
C ARG A 49 -8.93 -16.35 24.30
N GLN A 50 -8.04 -16.27 25.30
CA GLN A 50 -8.42 -16.48 26.71
C GLN A 50 -9.52 -15.52 27.19
N ASP A 51 -9.41 -14.24 26.88
CA ASP A 51 -10.41 -13.23 27.25
C ASP A 51 -11.76 -13.52 26.54
N ALA A 52 -11.75 -14.02 25.29
CA ALA A 52 -12.95 -14.39 24.54
C ALA A 52 -13.56 -15.77 24.90
N THR A 53 -12.79 -16.71 25.46
CA THR A 53 -13.27 -18.09 25.76
C THR A 53 -13.49 -18.39 27.24
N ARG A 54 -12.81 -17.70 28.16
CA ARG A 54 -12.91 -17.91 29.62
C ARG A 54 -13.85 -16.91 30.33
N GLY A 55 -14.24 -15.83 29.66
CA GLY A 55 -15.12 -14.80 30.21
C GLY A 55 -16.57 -15.25 30.41
N SER A 56 -17.41 -14.37 30.97
CA SER A 56 -18.87 -14.56 31.01
C SER A 56 -19.47 -14.25 29.63
N THR A 57 -19.22 -15.12 28.65
CA THR A 57 -19.48 -14.96 27.20
C THR A 57 -20.90 -14.55 26.78
N THR A 58 -21.86 -14.53 27.69
CA THR A 58 -23.29 -14.23 27.46
C THR A 58 -23.67 -12.76 27.59
N ASP A 59 -22.75 -11.88 28.00
CA ASP A 59 -23.00 -10.45 28.17
C ASP A 59 -22.52 -9.59 26.97
N ALA A 60 -22.69 -8.27 27.07
CA ALA A 60 -22.24 -7.34 26.03
C ALA A 60 -20.71 -7.32 25.89
N THR A 61 -19.97 -7.51 26.99
CA THR A 61 -18.51 -7.57 26.99
C THR A 61 -18.00 -8.81 26.25
N GLY A 62 -18.60 -9.98 26.51
CA GLY A 62 -18.30 -11.23 25.81
C GLY A 62 -18.55 -11.14 24.30
N LYS A 63 -19.62 -10.45 23.88
CA LYS A 63 -19.88 -10.13 22.47
C LYS A 63 -18.74 -9.30 21.86
N ASP A 64 -18.30 -8.22 22.52
CA ASP A 64 -17.19 -7.40 22.02
C ASP A 64 -15.87 -8.19 21.93
N LEU A 65 -15.53 -8.99 22.96
CA LEU A 65 -14.33 -9.82 22.99
C LEU A 65 -14.32 -10.90 21.89
N LEU A 66 -15.46 -11.55 21.64
CA LEU A 66 -15.62 -12.52 20.54
C LEU A 66 -15.49 -11.87 19.16
N GLN A 67 -15.97 -10.63 18.98
CA GLN A 67 -15.80 -9.87 17.73
C GLN A 67 -14.35 -9.43 17.51
N SER A 68 -13.69 -8.93 18.56
CA SER A 68 -12.26 -8.59 18.51
C SER A 68 -11.38 -9.79 18.20
N TYR A 69 -11.64 -10.93 18.85
CA TYR A 69 -10.88 -12.16 18.60
C TYR A 69 -11.09 -12.69 17.17
N TYR A 70 -12.35 -12.74 16.68
CA TYR A 70 -12.60 -13.15 15.30
C TYR A 70 -11.89 -12.24 14.28
N GLY A 71 -11.92 -10.91 14.48
CA GLY A 71 -11.21 -9.96 13.63
C GLY A 71 -9.70 -10.19 13.59
N GLN A 72 -9.09 -10.53 14.72
CA GLN A 72 -7.67 -10.93 14.76
C GLN A 72 -7.41 -12.29 14.08
N LEU A 73 -8.35 -13.24 14.13
CA LEU A 73 -8.25 -14.51 13.36
C LEU A 73 -8.40 -14.29 11.83
N GLU A 74 -9.16 -13.29 11.38
CA GLU A 74 -9.20 -12.88 9.98
C GLU A 74 -7.84 -12.36 9.51
N MET A 75 -7.25 -11.42 10.26
CA MET A 75 -5.90 -10.88 9.98
C MET A 75 -4.83 -11.98 10.01
N LEU A 76 -4.92 -12.91 10.97
CA LEU A 76 -4.00 -14.03 11.12
C LEU A 76 -4.00 -14.96 9.88
N GLU A 77 -5.16 -15.25 9.27
CA GLU A 77 -5.23 -16.17 8.13
C GLU A 77 -4.56 -15.61 6.86
N LEU A 78 -4.58 -14.29 6.65
CA LEU A 78 -3.91 -13.64 5.52
C LEU A 78 -2.39 -13.92 5.52
N ARG A 79 -1.81 -14.03 6.71
CA ARG A 79 -0.37 -14.28 6.92
C ARG A 79 -0.10 -15.79 7.03
N PHE A 80 -0.87 -16.49 7.87
CA PHE A 80 -0.69 -17.91 8.21
C PHE A 80 -1.84 -18.82 7.68
N PRO A 81 -2.02 -18.98 6.36
CA PRO A 81 -3.13 -19.76 5.80
C PRO A 81 -3.04 -21.27 6.10
N GLU A 82 -1.83 -21.80 6.34
CA GLU A 82 -1.59 -23.20 6.72
C GLU A 82 -1.23 -23.37 8.21
N LEU A 83 -1.73 -22.49 9.10
CA LEU A 83 -1.46 -22.60 10.53
C LEU A 83 -2.04 -23.90 11.11
N ARG A 84 -1.14 -24.82 11.51
CA ARG A 84 -1.49 -26.10 12.16
C ARG A 84 -1.45 -25.94 13.67
N VAL A 85 -2.62 -25.74 14.28
CA VAL A 85 -2.82 -25.65 15.73
C VAL A 85 -4.04 -26.51 16.07
N THR A 86 -3.94 -27.32 17.14
CA THR A 86 -5.02 -28.23 17.55
C THR A 86 -6.04 -27.47 18.39
N PHE A 87 -7.26 -27.33 17.88
CA PHE A 87 -8.39 -26.69 18.56
C PHE A 87 -9.38 -27.76 19.04
N ASN A 88 -9.59 -27.82 20.36
CA ASN A 88 -10.55 -28.72 21.01
C ASN A 88 -11.82 -27.95 21.36
N TRP A 89 -12.96 -28.33 20.78
CA TRP A 89 -14.26 -27.70 21.05
C TRP A 89 -15.32 -28.74 21.38
N ARG A 90 -16.16 -28.42 22.37
CA ARG A 90 -17.29 -29.27 22.74
C ARG A 90 -18.52 -28.96 21.89
N ASP A 91 -19.19 -30.00 21.44
CA ASP A 91 -20.46 -29.93 20.72
C ASP A 91 -21.62 -29.73 21.72
N ILE A 92 -22.44 -28.70 21.51
CA ILE A 92 -23.47 -28.31 22.52
C ILE A 92 -24.68 -29.25 22.59
N PHE A 93 -24.89 -30.12 21.60
CA PHE A 93 -26.07 -30.99 21.51
C PHE A 93 -25.77 -32.43 21.92
N THR A 94 -24.60 -32.93 21.50
CA THR A 94 -24.11 -34.28 21.78
C THR A 94 -23.18 -34.34 22.99
N ALA A 95 -22.72 -33.18 23.49
CA ALA A 95 -21.74 -33.03 24.57
C ALA A 95 -20.40 -33.75 24.31
N GLN A 96 -20.08 -34.08 23.05
CA GLN A 96 -18.82 -34.69 22.63
C GLN A 96 -17.74 -33.64 22.36
N ASP A 97 -16.50 -33.95 22.70
CA ASP A 97 -15.35 -33.09 22.44
C ASP A 97 -14.73 -33.44 21.07
N VAL A 98 -14.51 -32.43 20.23
CA VAL A 98 -14.05 -32.58 18.84
C VAL A 98 -12.77 -31.76 18.63
N SER A 99 -11.72 -32.43 18.18
CA SER A 99 -10.39 -31.84 17.91
C SER A 99 -10.15 -31.67 16.42
N GLN A 100 -9.70 -30.49 15.98
CA GLN A 100 -9.24 -30.26 14.60
C GLN A 100 -8.01 -29.36 14.52
N HIS A 101 -7.25 -29.48 13.43
CA HIS A 101 -5.98 -28.77 13.23
C HIS A 101 -6.10 -27.50 12.37
N SER A 102 -7.33 -27.05 12.07
CA SER A 102 -7.61 -26.00 11.09
C SER A 102 -8.15 -24.73 11.74
N LEU A 103 -7.55 -23.58 11.39
CA LEU A 103 -8.01 -22.25 11.76
C LEU A 103 -9.48 -21.98 11.37
N ALA A 104 -9.98 -22.61 10.30
CA ALA A 104 -11.38 -22.51 9.90
C ALA A 104 -12.35 -23.11 10.95
N TYR A 105 -11.92 -24.13 11.72
CA TYR A 105 -12.75 -24.74 12.77
C TYR A 105 -12.86 -23.84 14.01
N GLU A 106 -11.74 -23.20 14.38
CA GLU A 106 -11.71 -22.17 15.43
C GLU A 106 -12.64 -21.01 15.04
N LYS A 107 -12.51 -20.48 13.82
CA LYS A 107 -13.39 -19.41 13.29
C LYS A 107 -14.87 -19.78 13.33
N ALA A 108 -15.24 -20.96 12.82
CA ALA A 108 -16.63 -21.41 12.83
C ALA A 108 -17.19 -21.51 14.27
N SER A 109 -16.38 -22.01 15.22
CA SER A 109 -16.78 -22.16 16.62
C SER A 109 -16.88 -20.82 17.36
N VAL A 110 -15.97 -19.87 17.10
CA VAL A 110 -16.02 -18.50 17.62
C VAL A 110 -17.24 -17.75 17.09
N LEU A 111 -17.54 -17.86 15.79
CA LEU A 111 -18.76 -17.28 15.21
C LEU A 111 -20.04 -17.92 15.76
N PHE A 112 -20.04 -19.22 16.02
CA PHE A 112 -21.16 -19.91 16.65
C PHE A 112 -21.41 -19.39 18.07
N ASN A 113 -20.34 -19.18 18.84
CA ASN A 113 -20.43 -18.55 20.17
C ASN A 113 -20.94 -17.12 20.07
N LEU A 114 -20.43 -16.31 19.14
CA LEU A 114 -20.91 -14.94 18.94
C LEU A 114 -22.40 -14.89 18.57
N ALA A 115 -22.85 -15.74 17.63
CA ALA A 115 -24.27 -15.87 17.28
C ALA A 115 -25.12 -16.27 18.48
N THR A 116 -24.59 -17.16 19.32
CA THR A 116 -25.23 -17.60 20.55
C THR A 116 -25.35 -16.48 21.58
N THR A 117 -24.28 -15.72 21.83
CA THR A 117 -24.30 -14.51 22.69
C THR A 117 -25.35 -13.51 22.20
N TYR A 118 -25.44 -13.26 20.88
CA TYR A 118 -26.49 -12.43 20.31
C TYR A 118 -27.91 -12.99 20.55
N SER A 119 -28.10 -14.32 20.54
CA SER A 119 -29.39 -14.94 20.89
C SER A 119 -29.77 -14.75 22.37
N VAL A 120 -28.79 -14.86 23.28
CA VAL A 120 -29.00 -14.64 24.72
C VAL A 120 -29.31 -13.18 25.00
N LEU A 121 -28.53 -12.24 24.43
CA LEU A 121 -28.76 -10.80 24.52
C LEU A 121 -30.12 -10.38 23.93
N ALA A 122 -30.60 -11.06 22.89
CA ALA A 122 -31.95 -10.82 22.35
C ALA A 122 -33.06 -11.31 23.29
N SER A 123 -32.86 -12.46 23.96
CA SER A 123 -33.81 -13.03 24.92
C SER A 123 -33.89 -12.23 26.22
N SER A 124 -32.75 -11.76 26.74
CA SER A 124 -32.67 -10.97 27.98
C SER A 124 -33.07 -9.49 27.82
N SER A 125 -33.07 -8.97 26.59
CA SER A 125 -33.44 -7.58 26.28
C SER A 125 -34.87 -7.24 26.73
N ASN A 126 -35.02 -6.13 27.46
CA ASN A 126 -36.33 -5.69 27.95
C ASN A 126 -37.22 -5.11 26.83
N ARG A 127 -37.96 -5.98 26.14
CA ARG A 127 -38.97 -5.64 25.10
C ARG A 127 -40.21 -4.86 25.60
N SER A 128 -40.11 -4.12 26.72
CA SER A 128 -41.11 -3.11 27.15
C SER A 128 -40.63 -1.69 26.88
N ASP A 129 -39.34 -1.52 26.64
CA ASP A 129 -38.73 -0.26 26.21
C ASP A 129 -38.63 -0.28 24.67
N PRO A 130 -39.09 0.77 23.95
CA PRO A 130 -38.85 0.92 22.52
C PRO A 130 -37.39 0.70 22.08
N GLU A 131 -36.40 1.06 22.89
CA GLU A 131 -34.99 0.78 22.60
C GLU A 131 -34.65 -0.69 22.84
N GLY A 132 -35.13 -1.29 23.93
CA GLY A 132 -34.97 -2.73 24.21
C GLY A 132 -35.58 -3.63 23.12
N ILE A 133 -36.69 -3.20 22.50
CA ILE A 133 -37.28 -3.84 21.33
C ILE A 133 -36.35 -3.75 20.09
N LYS A 134 -35.77 -2.58 19.81
CA LYS A 134 -34.82 -2.40 18.69
C LYS A 134 -33.58 -3.29 18.88
N THR A 135 -33.01 -3.30 20.08
CA THR A 135 -31.84 -4.11 20.43
C THR A 135 -32.12 -5.60 20.28
N ALA A 136 -33.27 -6.08 20.79
CA ALA A 136 -33.68 -7.47 20.61
C ALA A 136 -33.83 -7.84 19.12
N PHE A 137 -34.51 -6.99 18.34
CA PHE A 137 -34.72 -7.18 16.90
C PHE A 137 -33.39 -7.20 16.11
N TYR A 138 -32.46 -6.29 16.40
CA TYR A 138 -31.14 -6.25 15.78
C TYR A 138 -30.31 -7.49 16.14
N ASN A 139 -30.18 -7.80 17.45
CA ASN A 139 -29.39 -8.92 17.93
C ASN A 139 -29.86 -10.27 17.34
N THR A 140 -31.17 -10.48 17.26
CA THR A 140 -31.74 -11.69 16.64
C THR A 140 -31.40 -11.79 15.15
N ARG A 141 -31.47 -10.68 14.40
CA ARG A 141 -31.11 -10.64 12.97
C ARG A 141 -29.61 -10.83 12.72
N VAL A 142 -28.76 -10.41 13.67
CA VAL A 142 -27.31 -10.67 13.63
C VAL A 142 -27.02 -12.15 13.90
N ALA A 143 -27.60 -12.76 14.94
CA ALA A 143 -27.47 -14.19 15.20
C ALA A 143 -27.88 -15.04 13.96
N ALA A 144 -28.98 -14.67 13.30
CA ALA A 144 -29.41 -15.30 12.06
C ALA A 144 -28.35 -15.27 10.94
N GLY A 145 -27.73 -14.11 10.71
CA GLY A 145 -26.74 -13.93 9.65
C GLY A 145 -25.39 -14.57 9.93
N LEU A 146 -24.98 -14.64 11.21
CA LEU A 146 -23.79 -15.37 11.62
C LEU A 146 -23.96 -16.88 11.39
N TRP A 147 -25.12 -17.46 11.73
CA TRP A 147 -25.40 -18.88 11.46
C TRP A 147 -25.56 -19.20 9.97
N ASP A 148 -26.14 -18.32 9.14
CA ASP A 148 -26.17 -18.51 7.69
C ASP A 148 -24.78 -18.37 7.05
N TYR A 149 -23.96 -17.41 7.51
CA TYR A 149 -22.56 -17.31 7.09
C TYR A 149 -21.80 -18.61 7.40
N ILE A 150 -21.99 -19.19 8.59
CA ILE A 150 -21.39 -20.49 8.92
C ILE A 150 -21.85 -21.58 7.94
N ALA A 151 -23.17 -21.66 7.69
CA ALA A 151 -23.78 -22.67 6.82
C ALA A 151 -23.33 -22.65 5.35
N ASN A 152 -22.81 -21.51 4.89
CA ASN A 152 -22.43 -21.29 3.50
C ASN A 152 -20.91 -21.26 3.28
N ASN A 153 -20.09 -21.09 4.33
CA ASN A 153 -18.62 -21.06 4.24
C ASN A 153 -17.93 -22.32 4.78
N PHE A 154 -18.48 -22.98 5.81
CA PHE A 154 -17.83 -24.14 6.46
C PHE A 154 -18.54 -25.46 6.10
N LEU A 155 -18.46 -25.85 4.82
CA LEU A 155 -19.22 -26.99 4.27
C LEU A 155 -18.85 -28.37 4.88
N HIS A 156 -17.66 -28.50 5.48
CA HIS A 156 -17.14 -29.73 6.07
C HIS A 156 -17.06 -29.63 7.60
N ALA A 157 -18.17 -29.28 8.22
CA ALA A 157 -18.30 -29.21 9.68
C ALA A 157 -18.02 -30.59 10.35
N PRO A 158 -17.13 -30.66 11.36
CA PRO A 158 -16.76 -31.91 12.03
C PRO A 158 -17.63 -32.21 13.27
N SER A 159 -18.41 -31.25 13.75
CA SER A 159 -19.35 -31.37 14.88
C SER A 159 -20.80 -31.22 14.40
N THR A 160 -21.74 -31.74 15.19
CA THR A 160 -23.17 -31.76 14.85
C THR A 160 -23.79 -30.37 14.95
N ASP A 161 -23.36 -29.59 15.94
CA ASP A 161 -23.82 -28.21 16.16
C ASP A 161 -23.45 -27.24 15.03
N LEU A 162 -22.29 -27.44 14.38
CA LEU A 162 -21.87 -26.70 13.19
C LEU A 162 -22.40 -27.30 11.87
N SER A 163 -23.10 -28.43 11.92
CA SER A 163 -23.59 -29.08 10.70
C SER A 163 -24.59 -28.18 9.95
N ARG A 164 -24.48 -28.17 8.61
CA ARG A 164 -25.19 -27.24 7.72
C ARG A 164 -26.69 -27.18 7.96
N ASP A 165 -27.32 -28.32 8.25
CA ASP A 165 -28.76 -28.42 8.48
C ASP A 165 -29.16 -27.83 9.84
N VAL A 166 -28.32 -28.01 10.87
CA VAL A 166 -28.50 -27.42 12.20
C VAL A 166 -28.30 -25.91 12.16
N VAL A 167 -27.19 -25.39 11.61
CA VAL A 167 -26.99 -23.92 11.57
C VAL A 167 -28.01 -23.21 10.68
N ARG A 168 -28.51 -23.84 9.60
CA ARG A 168 -29.63 -23.28 8.81
C ARG A 168 -30.94 -23.28 9.57
N PHE A 169 -31.22 -24.32 10.35
CA PHE A 169 -32.37 -24.33 11.26
C PHE A 169 -32.28 -23.20 12.29
N LEU A 170 -31.13 -23.01 12.93
CA LEU A 170 -30.91 -21.95 13.91
C LEU A 170 -31.03 -20.55 13.29
N SER A 171 -30.49 -20.34 12.09
CA SER A 171 -30.67 -19.09 11.34
C SER A 171 -32.15 -18.79 11.05
N ALA A 172 -32.90 -19.77 10.52
CA ALA A 172 -34.31 -19.62 10.21
C ALA A 172 -35.19 -19.44 11.47
N LEU A 173 -34.84 -20.09 12.59
CA LEU A 173 -35.46 -19.88 13.90
C LEU A 173 -35.25 -18.45 14.41
N MET A 174 -34.04 -17.90 14.28
CA MET A 174 -33.79 -16.50 14.61
C MET A 174 -34.57 -15.54 13.70
N LEU A 175 -34.70 -15.81 12.40
CA LEU A 175 -35.53 -14.96 11.52
C LEU A 175 -37.01 -14.98 11.91
N ALA A 176 -37.54 -16.13 12.34
CA ALA A 176 -38.89 -16.22 12.90
C ALA A 176 -39.04 -15.40 14.21
N GLN A 177 -38.06 -15.49 15.12
CA GLN A 177 -38.03 -14.71 16.36
C GLN A 177 -37.88 -13.20 16.09
N ALA A 178 -37.11 -12.79 15.08
CA ALA A 178 -36.98 -11.39 14.69
C ALA A 178 -38.29 -10.84 14.08
N GLN A 179 -38.97 -11.62 13.23
CA GLN A 179 -40.28 -11.27 12.70
C GLN A 179 -41.34 -11.16 13.82
N GLU A 180 -41.27 -12.02 14.84
CA GLU A 180 -42.10 -11.96 16.05
C GLU A 180 -41.87 -10.69 16.87
N ILE A 181 -40.61 -10.31 17.14
CA ILE A 181 -40.29 -9.06 17.87
C ILE A 181 -40.78 -7.83 17.07
N PHE A 182 -40.64 -7.84 15.74
CA PHE A 182 -41.16 -6.77 14.89
C PHE A 182 -42.70 -6.72 14.86
N LEU A 183 -43.36 -7.87 14.94
CA LEU A 183 -44.81 -7.97 15.08
C LEU A 183 -45.28 -7.42 16.44
N GLU A 184 -44.65 -7.83 17.56
CA GLU A 184 -44.93 -7.29 18.90
C GLU A 184 -44.85 -5.75 18.91
N LYS A 185 -43.76 -5.20 18.33
CA LYS A 185 -43.59 -3.75 18.14
C LYS A 185 -44.72 -3.12 17.34
N THR A 186 -45.05 -3.68 16.18
CA THR A 186 -46.05 -3.09 15.27
C THR A 186 -47.45 -3.16 15.87
N VAL A 187 -47.77 -4.24 16.60
CA VAL A 187 -49.02 -4.34 17.38
C VAL A 187 -49.09 -3.22 18.41
N GLU A 188 -48.03 -2.98 19.19
CA GLU A 188 -48.02 -1.91 20.19
C GLU A 188 -48.17 -0.52 19.56
N GLU A 189 -47.42 -0.22 18.50
CA GLU A 189 -47.49 1.07 17.80
C GLU A 189 -48.87 1.34 17.19
N LYS A 190 -49.59 0.32 16.70
CA LYS A 190 -50.93 0.47 16.10
C LYS A 190 -52.08 0.37 17.10
N THR A 191 -51.86 -0.21 18.29
CA THR A 191 -52.87 -0.29 19.37
C THR A 191 -52.67 0.77 20.47
N ARG A 192 -51.68 1.66 20.32
CA ARG A 192 -51.43 2.79 21.24
C ARG A 192 -52.65 3.72 21.31
N GLY A 193 -53.47 3.56 22.37
CA GLY A 193 -54.70 4.31 22.61
C GLY A 193 -56.01 3.51 22.48
N GLY A 194 -55.98 2.21 22.18
CA GLY A 194 -57.20 1.38 22.16
C GLY A 194 -57.04 0.10 21.33
N ARG A 195 -58.10 -0.30 20.61
CA ARG A 195 -58.02 -1.40 19.62
C ARG A 195 -57.27 -1.01 18.34
N GLY A 196 -56.96 0.28 18.15
CA GLY A 196 -56.38 0.82 16.91
C GLY A 196 -57.39 0.97 15.78
N ASP A 197 -57.01 1.67 14.72
CA ASP A 197 -57.80 1.72 13.48
C ASP A 197 -57.73 0.35 12.77
N GLY A 198 -58.88 -0.22 12.43
CA GLY A 198 -58.97 -1.50 11.73
C GLY A 198 -58.29 -1.51 10.37
N LYS A 199 -58.26 -0.38 9.64
CA LYS A 199 -57.54 -0.29 8.35
C LYS A 199 -56.03 -0.35 8.57
N SER A 200 -55.52 0.30 9.62
CA SER A 200 -54.09 0.24 10.01
C SER A 200 -53.60 -1.18 10.40
N MET A 201 -54.51 -2.07 10.83
CA MET A 201 -54.17 -3.47 11.15
C MET A 201 -53.83 -4.33 9.92
N GLY A 202 -54.03 -3.80 8.70
CA GLY A 202 -53.68 -4.50 7.45
C GLY A 202 -52.21 -4.88 7.36
N ILE A 203 -51.31 -4.06 7.92
CA ILE A 203 -49.87 -4.37 7.98
C ILE A 203 -49.60 -5.45 9.04
N VAL A 204 -50.23 -5.34 10.21
CA VAL A 204 -50.09 -6.30 11.33
C VAL A 204 -50.50 -7.72 10.90
N ALA A 205 -51.63 -7.85 10.19
CA ALA A 205 -52.08 -9.13 9.64
C ALA A 205 -51.06 -9.77 8.67
N LYS A 206 -50.40 -8.97 7.82
CA LYS A 206 -49.39 -9.46 6.87
C LYS A 206 -48.07 -9.87 7.55
N LEU A 207 -47.67 -9.14 8.60
CA LEU A 207 -46.52 -9.48 9.43
C LEU A 207 -46.76 -10.79 10.22
N ALA A 208 -47.96 -10.98 10.75
CA ALA A 208 -48.37 -12.21 11.43
C ALA A 208 -48.44 -13.41 10.46
N SER A 209 -48.95 -13.21 9.22
CA SER A 209 -48.99 -14.25 8.17
C SER A 209 -47.60 -14.79 7.82
N GLN A 210 -46.58 -13.92 7.85
CA GLN A 210 -45.18 -14.31 7.66
C GLN A 210 -44.62 -15.02 8.90
N CYS A 211 -44.85 -14.49 10.11
CA CYS A 211 -44.39 -15.09 11.37
C CYS A 211 -44.92 -16.53 11.55
N SER A 212 -46.23 -16.71 11.34
CA SER A 212 -46.87 -18.03 11.39
C SER A 212 -46.28 -19.00 10.37
N PHE A 213 -46.01 -18.53 9.15
CA PHE A 213 -45.43 -19.32 8.07
C PHE A 213 -43.98 -19.73 8.35
N GLN A 214 -43.13 -18.81 8.82
CA GLN A 214 -41.77 -19.13 9.24
C GLN A 214 -41.77 -20.19 10.34
N TYR A 215 -42.56 -19.99 11.41
CA TYR A 215 -42.70 -21.01 12.46
C TYR A 215 -43.29 -22.33 11.98
N ASN A 216 -44.20 -22.33 11.00
CA ASN A 216 -44.75 -23.55 10.41
C ASN A 216 -43.69 -24.33 9.62
N SER A 217 -42.85 -23.63 8.85
CA SER A 217 -41.77 -24.25 8.05
C SER A 217 -40.67 -24.91 8.91
N LEU A 218 -40.56 -24.53 10.19
CA LEU A 218 -39.62 -25.11 11.15
C LEU A 218 -40.14 -26.40 11.81
N LEU A 219 -41.43 -26.74 11.69
CA LEU A 219 -42.05 -27.83 12.46
C LEU A 219 -41.56 -29.23 12.09
N GLU A 220 -41.29 -29.52 10.81
CA GLU A 220 -40.76 -30.84 10.42
C GLU A 220 -39.24 -30.93 10.61
N PRO A 221 -38.42 -29.92 10.27
CA PRO A 221 -36.98 -29.92 10.60
C PRO A 221 -36.68 -30.00 12.10
N VAL A 222 -37.46 -29.33 12.97
CA VAL A 222 -37.26 -29.47 14.43
C VAL A 222 -37.66 -30.87 14.91
N ARG A 223 -38.72 -31.46 14.33
CA ARG A 223 -39.20 -32.81 14.66
C ARG A 223 -38.17 -33.88 14.30
N GLU A 224 -37.56 -33.77 13.12
CA GLU A 224 -36.45 -34.66 12.73
C GLU A 224 -35.27 -34.57 13.70
N ASN A 225 -34.85 -33.37 14.07
CA ASN A 225 -33.68 -33.17 14.93
C ASN A 225 -33.97 -33.53 16.41
N VAL A 226 -35.21 -33.39 16.87
CA VAL A 226 -35.67 -33.97 18.15
C VAL A 226 -35.68 -35.50 18.09
N ASN A 227 -36.17 -36.12 17.01
CA ASN A 227 -36.13 -37.58 16.84
C ASN A 227 -34.69 -38.12 16.80
N LYS A 228 -33.75 -37.37 16.22
CA LYS A 228 -32.30 -37.65 16.23
C LYS A 228 -31.63 -37.36 17.58
N SER A 229 -32.38 -36.88 18.59
CA SER A 229 -31.89 -36.45 19.90
C SER A 229 -30.81 -35.36 19.87
N ILE A 230 -30.85 -34.49 18.85
CA ILE A 230 -29.97 -33.32 18.71
C ILE A 230 -30.59 -32.12 19.42
N PHE A 231 -31.88 -31.88 19.23
CA PHE A 231 -32.59 -30.77 19.90
C PHE A 231 -33.42 -31.26 21.08
N ASP A 232 -33.65 -30.37 22.04
CA ASP A 232 -34.53 -30.61 23.18
C ASP A 232 -35.96 -30.95 22.70
N ARG A 233 -36.52 -32.03 23.24
CA ARG A 233 -37.89 -32.51 23.02
C ARG A 233 -38.97 -31.41 23.15
N HIS A 234 -38.71 -30.40 23.98
CA HIS A 234 -39.64 -29.30 24.23
C HIS A 234 -39.71 -28.30 23.05
N TRP A 235 -38.67 -28.21 22.21
CA TRP A 235 -38.63 -27.27 21.08
C TRP A 235 -39.76 -27.51 20.06
N TRP A 236 -40.02 -28.77 19.67
CA TRP A 236 -41.10 -29.07 18.72
C TRP A 236 -42.47 -28.59 19.21
N SER A 237 -42.81 -28.93 20.45
CA SER A 237 -44.06 -28.49 21.09
C SER A 237 -44.15 -26.97 21.21
N PHE A 238 -43.05 -26.31 21.57
CA PHE A 238 -43.00 -24.85 21.71
C PHE A 238 -43.20 -24.12 20.37
N LEU A 239 -42.52 -24.57 19.30
CA LEU A 239 -42.70 -24.01 17.96
C LEU A 239 -44.10 -24.33 17.40
N GLN A 240 -44.68 -25.49 17.72
CA GLN A 240 -46.05 -25.83 17.35
C GLN A 240 -47.08 -24.90 18.00
N ILE A 241 -46.90 -24.55 19.28
CA ILE A 241 -47.72 -23.55 19.98
C ILE A 241 -47.60 -22.19 19.29
N LYS A 242 -46.36 -21.71 19.03
CA LYS A 242 -46.14 -20.43 18.33
C LYS A 242 -46.76 -20.39 16.94
N SER A 243 -46.60 -21.43 16.13
CA SER A 243 -47.15 -21.49 14.76
C SER A 243 -48.68 -21.32 14.76
N ASN A 244 -49.38 -22.03 15.65
CA ASN A 244 -50.84 -21.90 15.83
C ASN A 244 -51.25 -20.55 16.43
N TYR A 245 -50.48 -20.03 17.39
CA TYR A 245 -50.71 -18.72 18.00
C TYR A 245 -50.65 -17.59 16.96
N PHE A 246 -49.59 -17.54 16.14
CA PHE A 246 -49.46 -16.54 15.09
C PHE A 246 -50.42 -16.78 13.92
N ALA A 247 -50.84 -18.02 13.65
CA ALA A 247 -51.93 -18.30 12.71
C ALA A 247 -53.25 -17.69 13.17
N SER A 248 -53.59 -17.83 14.45
CA SER A 248 -54.75 -17.19 15.07
C SER A 248 -54.64 -15.65 15.01
N GLN A 249 -53.50 -15.08 15.39
CA GLN A 249 -53.25 -13.63 15.31
C GLN A 249 -53.45 -13.10 13.88
N THR A 250 -52.96 -13.83 12.87
CA THR A 250 -53.13 -13.48 11.45
C THR A 250 -54.59 -13.29 11.07
N GLN A 251 -55.45 -14.26 11.41
CA GLN A 251 -56.88 -14.20 11.06
C GLN A 251 -57.63 -13.19 11.93
N TYR A 252 -57.26 -13.03 13.22
CA TYR A 252 -57.81 -12.01 14.11
C TYR A 252 -57.58 -10.59 13.58
N TYR A 253 -56.33 -10.23 13.26
CA TYR A 253 -56.04 -8.90 12.72
C TYR A 253 -56.61 -8.69 11.32
N ARG A 254 -56.68 -9.75 10.48
CA ARG A 254 -57.34 -9.64 9.18
C ARG A 254 -58.84 -9.40 9.31
N ALA A 255 -59.52 -10.04 10.27
CA ALA A 255 -60.94 -9.79 10.53
C ALA A 255 -61.22 -8.33 10.90
N MET A 256 -60.34 -7.69 11.68
CA MET A 256 -60.47 -6.26 12.00
C MET A 256 -60.37 -5.36 10.75
N VAL A 257 -59.58 -5.76 9.75
CA VAL A 257 -59.44 -5.04 8.47
C VAL A 257 -60.68 -5.21 7.61
N ASP A 258 -61.18 -6.44 7.49
CA ASP A 258 -62.37 -6.74 6.69
C ASP A 258 -63.63 -6.11 7.33
N ASN A 259 -63.73 -6.10 8.66
CA ASN A 259 -64.79 -5.41 9.39
C ASN A 259 -64.73 -3.87 9.22
N ALA A 260 -63.52 -3.30 9.15
CA ALA A 260 -63.33 -1.88 8.83
C ALA A 260 -63.42 -1.58 7.32
N SER A 261 -63.72 -2.58 6.49
CA SER A 261 -63.93 -2.48 5.04
C SER A 261 -65.34 -2.91 4.65
N ASP A 262 -66.29 -2.81 5.59
CA ASP A 262 -67.73 -3.05 5.40
C ASP A 262 -68.03 -4.47 4.83
N LYS A 263 -67.33 -5.48 5.38
CA LYS A 263 -67.44 -6.92 5.06
C LYS A 263 -67.63 -7.75 6.33
N HIS A 264 -68.75 -7.56 7.01
CA HIS A 264 -68.98 -8.11 8.35
C HIS A 264 -69.08 -9.65 8.35
N GLY A 265 -69.62 -10.25 7.28
CA GLY A 265 -69.69 -11.70 7.09
C GLY A 265 -68.30 -12.35 6.95
N GLU A 266 -67.43 -11.81 6.09
CA GLU A 266 -66.03 -12.28 5.95
C GLU A 266 -65.26 -12.13 7.27
N ALA A 267 -65.46 -11.02 7.99
CA ALA A 267 -64.83 -10.80 9.29
C ALA A 267 -65.23 -11.87 10.31
N ILE A 268 -66.54 -12.17 10.46
CA ILE A 268 -67.03 -13.20 11.40
C ILE A 268 -66.46 -14.59 11.07
N ALA A 269 -66.38 -14.95 9.78
CA ALA A 269 -65.77 -16.21 9.36
C ALA A 269 -64.29 -16.29 9.78
N ARG A 270 -63.53 -15.20 9.61
CA ARG A 270 -62.12 -15.14 10.07
C ARG A 270 -61.96 -15.18 11.59
N VAL A 271 -62.82 -14.51 12.38
CA VAL A 271 -62.70 -14.60 13.86
C VAL A 271 -63.09 -16.00 14.36
N LYS A 272 -64.03 -16.71 13.73
CA LYS A 272 -64.34 -18.12 14.06
C LYS A 272 -63.12 -19.03 13.84
N LEU A 273 -62.41 -18.86 12.72
CA LEU A 273 -61.15 -19.55 12.46
C LEU A 273 -60.05 -19.15 13.46
N ALA A 274 -59.92 -17.86 13.77
CA ALA A 274 -58.97 -17.35 14.77
C ALA A 274 -59.21 -17.92 16.18
N GLU A 275 -60.47 -17.97 16.62
CA GLU A 275 -60.87 -18.55 17.91
C GLU A 275 -60.54 -20.05 17.97
N SER A 276 -60.76 -20.78 16.87
CA SER A 276 -60.48 -22.21 16.78
C SER A 276 -58.98 -22.51 16.89
N LEU A 277 -58.15 -21.72 16.19
CA LEU A 277 -56.69 -21.78 16.29
C LEU A 277 -56.17 -21.35 17.68
N ALA A 278 -56.82 -20.38 18.34
CA ALA A 278 -56.46 -19.94 19.69
C ALA A 278 -56.81 -20.99 20.77
N LYS A 279 -57.93 -21.70 20.60
CA LYS A 279 -58.31 -22.85 21.45
C LYS A 279 -57.28 -23.95 21.35
N GLU A 280 -56.81 -24.27 20.15
CA GLU A 280 -55.78 -25.29 19.94
C GLU A 280 -54.41 -24.86 20.49
N SER A 281 -53.97 -23.61 20.27
CA SER A 281 -52.71 -23.13 20.86
C SER A 281 -52.75 -23.10 22.40
N TYR A 282 -53.90 -22.76 23.00
CA TYR A 282 -54.08 -22.88 24.45
C TYR A 282 -54.12 -24.34 24.95
N ARG A 283 -54.76 -25.26 24.20
CA ARG A 283 -54.75 -26.70 24.53
C ARG A 283 -53.33 -27.27 24.50
N LEU A 284 -52.55 -26.93 23.48
CA LEU A 284 -51.15 -27.29 23.36
C LEU A 284 -50.30 -26.65 24.47
N GLY A 285 -50.51 -25.37 24.78
CA GLY A 285 -49.84 -24.67 25.88
C GLY A 285 -50.10 -25.30 27.26
N SER A 286 -51.36 -25.59 27.58
CA SER A 286 -51.73 -26.28 28.82
C SER A 286 -51.14 -27.70 28.91
N THR A 287 -51.02 -28.40 27.78
CA THR A 287 -50.35 -29.71 27.71
C THR A 287 -48.86 -29.54 27.96
N PHE A 288 -48.21 -28.59 27.29
CA PHE A 288 -46.80 -28.25 27.47
C PHE A 288 -46.48 -27.89 28.92
N ASN A 289 -47.28 -27.06 29.58
CA ASN A 289 -47.13 -26.70 30.99
C ASN A 289 -47.33 -27.87 31.98
N THR A 290 -47.81 -29.02 31.51
CA THR A 290 -47.92 -30.25 32.32
C THR A 290 -46.69 -31.17 32.18
N PHE A 291 -45.97 -31.09 31.06
CA PHE A 291 -44.83 -31.97 30.73
C PHE A 291 -43.48 -31.24 30.54
N PHE A 292 -43.48 -29.92 30.64
CA PHE A 292 -42.26 -29.10 30.61
C PHE A 292 -41.38 -29.39 31.83
N ALA A 293 -40.08 -29.50 31.59
CA ALA A 293 -39.06 -29.50 32.62
C ALA A 293 -38.04 -28.43 32.24
N PRO A 294 -37.47 -27.67 33.20
CA PRO A 294 -36.47 -26.64 32.90
C PRO A 294 -35.29 -27.19 32.09
N CYS A 295 -34.83 -26.42 31.11
CA CYS A 295 -33.70 -26.76 30.24
C CYS A 295 -32.94 -25.50 29.81
N ASP A 296 -31.67 -25.64 29.45
CA ASP A 296 -30.74 -24.52 29.31
C ASP A 296 -30.92 -23.68 28.02
N THR A 297 -31.98 -23.94 27.24
CA THR A 297 -32.30 -23.26 25.96
C THR A 297 -33.59 -22.43 26.00
N LEU A 298 -34.31 -22.46 27.13
CA LEU A 298 -35.57 -21.75 27.34
C LEU A 298 -35.62 -21.09 28.72
N PRO A 299 -36.32 -19.95 28.90
CA PRO A 299 -36.55 -19.38 30.22
C PRO A 299 -37.30 -20.34 31.15
N ALA A 300 -36.96 -20.37 32.45
CA ALA A 300 -37.56 -21.32 33.40
C ALA A 300 -39.08 -21.13 33.60
N ASP A 301 -39.61 -19.94 33.31
CA ASP A 301 -41.02 -19.57 33.38
C ASP A 301 -41.81 -19.76 32.06
N VAL A 302 -41.12 -20.15 30.97
CA VAL A 302 -41.63 -20.26 29.59
C VAL A 302 -43.01 -20.89 29.49
N SER A 303 -43.25 -21.98 30.22
CA SER A 303 -44.48 -22.77 30.12
C SER A 303 -45.68 -22.06 30.73
N SER A 304 -45.46 -21.28 31.78
CA SER A 304 -46.50 -20.46 32.41
C SER A 304 -46.83 -19.23 31.55
N VAL A 305 -45.80 -18.55 31.02
CA VAL A 305 -45.95 -17.35 30.17
C VAL A 305 -46.65 -17.69 28.87
N ILE A 306 -46.22 -18.74 28.14
CA ILE A 306 -46.84 -19.11 26.86
C ILE A 306 -48.30 -19.57 27.05
N THR A 307 -48.62 -20.24 28.16
CA THR A 307 -50.00 -20.66 28.49
C THR A 307 -50.88 -19.46 28.82
N SER A 308 -50.37 -18.50 29.60
CA SER A 308 -51.07 -17.24 29.89
C SER A 308 -51.34 -16.44 28.61
N LEU A 309 -50.31 -16.30 27.75
CA LEU A 309 -50.40 -15.57 26.48
C LEU A 309 -51.42 -16.19 25.52
N CYS A 310 -51.44 -17.51 25.38
CA CYS A 310 -52.45 -18.22 24.57
C CYS A 310 -53.86 -18.02 25.14
N LYS A 311 -54.03 -18.12 26.46
CA LYS A 311 -55.32 -17.91 27.15
C LYS A 311 -55.84 -16.48 26.95
N ALA A 312 -54.99 -15.47 27.14
CA ALA A 312 -55.34 -14.06 26.97
C ALA A 312 -55.73 -13.73 25.51
N HIS A 313 -55.08 -14.36 24.54
CA HIS A 313 -55.44 -14.23 23.12
C HIS A 313 -56.75 -14.97 22.76
N GLN A 314 -56.97 -16.17 23.32
CA GLN A 314 -58.22 -16.91 23.18
C GLN A 314 -59.42 -16.10 23.70
N THR A 315 -59.30 -15.48 24.88
CA THR A 315 -60.34 -14.60 25.44
C THR A 315 -60.67 -13.45 24.48
N LYS A 316 -59.66 -12.72 23.98
CA LYS A 316 -59.86 -11.61 23.03
C LYS A 316 -60.54 -12.04 21.73
N CYS A 317 -60.15 -13.19 21.17
CA CYS A 317 -60.82 -13.74 19.99
C CYS A 317 -62.28 -14.11 20.28
N THR A 318 -62.57 -14.64 21.47
CA THR A 318 -63.92 -15.03 21.89
C THR A 318 -64.82 -13.80 22.11
N GLU A 319 -64.31 -12.78 22.79
CA GLU A 319 -64.99 -11.49 23.00
C GLU A 319 -65.31 -10.81 21.67
N TYR A 320 -64.31 -10.62 20.81
CA TYR A 320 -64.49 -9.94 19.53
C TYR A 320 -65.41 -10.71 18.56
N LYS A 321 -65.36 -12.05 18.57
CA LYS A 321 -66.32 -12.88 17.83
C LYS A 321 -67.76 -12.64 18.29
N ASN A 322 -67.99 -12.63 19.60
CA ASN A 322 -69.33 -12.45 20.17
C ASN A 322 -69.87 -11.03 19.89
N GLU A 323 -68.98 -10.04 19.86
CA GLU A 323 -69.27 -8.66 19.44
C GLU A 323 -69.71 -8.59 17.97
N LEU A 324 -68.88 -9.08 17.04
CA LEU A 324 -69.22 -9.05 15.60
C LEU A 324 -70.48 -9.86 15.26
N ILE A 325 -70.68 -11.02 15.88
CA ILE A 325 -71.92 -11.79 15.70
C ILE A 325 -73.13 -10.98 16.16
N LYS A 326 -73.05 -10.36 17.36
CA LYS A 326 -74.13 -9.51 17.87
C LYS A 326 -74.41 -8.29 16.98
N GLU A 327 -73.38 -7.67 16.41
CA GLU A 327 -73.58 -6.54 15.49
C GLU A 327 -74.18 -6.99 14.16
N ASN A 328 -73.76 -8.13 13.60
CA ASN A 328 -74.35 -8.67 12.39
C ASN A 328 -75.80 -9.13 12.59
N ASP A 329 -76.10 -9.80 13.69
CA ASP A 329 -77.44 -10.33 14.01
C ASP A 329 -78.45 -9.24 14.43
N LEU A 330 -77.99 -8.00 14.66
CA LEU A 330 -78.84 -6.84 15.01
C LEU A 330 -78.83 -5.72 13.97
N ILE A 331 -77.79 -5.60 13.14
CA ILE A 331 -77.57 -4.48 12.22
C ILE A 331 -77.39 -5.00 10.79
N PHE A 332 -76.26 -5.66 10.50
CA PHE A 332 -75.80 -5.86 9.12
C PHE A 332 -76.47 -7.01 8.36
N HIS A 333 -76.84 -8.08 9.06
CA HIS A 333 -77.49 -9.28 8.51
C HIS A 333 -76.75 -9.92 7.30
N GLU A 334 -75.42 -9.81 7.24
CA GLU A 334 -74.62 -10.42 6.17
C GLU A 334 -74.55 -11.95 6.29
N ALA A 335 -74.49 -12.61 5.12
CA ALA A 335 -74.26 -14.05 5.04
C ALA A 335 -72.80 -14.38 5.33
N ILE A 336 -72.57 -15.27 6.30
CA ILE A 336 -71.22 -15.68 6.71
C ILE A 336 -70.68 -16.72 5.69
N PRO A 337 -69.57 -16.45 4.98
CA PRO A 337 -69.00 -17.39 4.01
C PRO A 337 -68.31 -18.57 4.70
N ALA A 338 -68.21 -19.69 4.00
CA ALA A 338 -67.46 -20.86 4.46
C ALA A 338 -65.94 -20.58 4.46
N GLU A 339 -65.21 -21.18 5.39
CA GLU A 339 -63.78 -20.89 5.64
C GLU A 339 -62.89 -21.11 4.39
N ASN A 340 -63.23 -22.08 3.54
CA ASN A 340 -62.52 -22.39 2.29
C ASN A 340 -62.66 -21.31 1.18
N LEU A 341 -63.57 -20.35 1.34
CA LEU A 341 -63.77 -19.23 0.40
C LEU A 341 -63.00 -17.96 0.83
N LEU A 342 -62.35 -17.97 2.00
CA LEU A 342 -61.63 -16.83 2.53
C LEU A 342 -60.30 -16.61 1.79
N SER A 343 -60.06 -15.38 1.36
CA SER A 343 -58.79 -15.01 0.72
C SER A 343 -57.61 -15.18 1.69
N THR A 344 -56.52 -15.75 1.19
CA THR A 344 -55.25 -15.91 1.92
C THR A 344 -54.66 -14.56 2.28
N VAL A 345 -54.11 -14.43 3.49
CA VAL A 345 -53.47 -13.18 3.94
C VAL A 345 -52.05 -13.09 3.39
N ASP A 346 -51.76 -12.06 2.60
CA ASP A 346 -50.42 -11.78 2.06
C ASP A 346 -49.34 -11.84 3.14
N LYS A 347 -48.13 -12.24 2.76
CA LYS A 347 -46.97 -12.30 3.67
C LYS A 347 -46.14 -11.03 3.53
N LEU A 348 -45.73 -10.44 4.65
CA LEU A 348 -44.77 -9.33 4.67
C LEU A 348 -43.58 -9.71 5.56
N ASN A 349 -42.40 -9.89 4.96
CA ASN A 349 -41.17 -10.08 5.72
C ASN A 349 -40.58 -8.73 6.13
N ALA A 350 -40.32 -8.57 7.43
CA ALA A 350 -39.61 -7.43 8.00
C ALA A 350 -38.21 -7.82 8.54
N ALA A 351 -37.94 -9.13 8.71
CA ALA A 351 -36.68 -9.64 9.22
C ALA A 351 -35.84 -10.30 8.11
N ASN A 352 -34.77 -9.62 7.69
CA ASN A 352 -33.68 -10.20 6.90
C ASN A 352 -32.44 -10.36 7.78
N ALA A 353 -31.62 -11.39 7.55
CA ALA A 353 -30.34 -11.55 8.23
C ALA A 353 -29.44 -10.31 8.00
N VAL A 354 -28.61 -9.96 8.98
CA VAL A 354 -27.53 -8.96 8.83
C VAL A 354 -26.29 -9.71 8.34
N THR A 355 -25.70 -9.30 7.22
CA THR A 355 -24.49 -9.97 6.71
C THR A 355 -23.29 -9.74 7.62
N ILE A 356 -22.34 -10.68 7.66
CA ILE A 356 -21.11 -10.50 8.43
C ILE A 356 -20.35 -9.24 8.00
N THR A 357 -20.40 -8.88 6.73
CA THR A 357 -19.79 -7.68 6.15
C THR A 357 -20.37 -6.40 6.76
N GLU A 358 -21.68 -6.28 6.95
CA GLU A 358 -22.32 -5.14 7.63
C GLU A 358 -21.84 -4.98 9.08
N ILE A 359 -21.54 -6.09 9.77
CA ILE A 359 -21.07 -6.07 11.17
C ILE A 359 -19.64 -5.53 11.24
N TYR A 360 -18.73 -6.05 10.42
CA TYR A 360 -17.30 -5.70 10.45
C TYR A 360 -16.96 -4.42 9.65
N GLN A 361 -17.92 -3.85 8.91
CA GLN A 361 -17.84 -2.49 8.38
C GLN A 361 -18.14 -1.40 9.43
N ASN A 362 -18.69 -1.72 10.60
CA ASN A 362 -18.94 -0.73 11.65
C ASN A 362 -17.60 -0.22 12.23
N PRO A 363 -17.30 1.11 12.20
CA PRO A 363 -16.08 1.68 12.79
C PRO A 363 -15.87 1.36 14.27
N GLU A 364 -16.94 1.15 15.04
CA GLU A 364 -16.84 0.76 16.46
C GLU A 364 -16.26 -0.65 16.61
N VAL A 365 -16.67 -1.59 15.76
CA VAL A 365 -16.17 -2.97 15.73
C VAL A 365 -14.71 -2.99 15.25
N GLN A 366 -14.37 -2.22 14.22
CA GLN A 366 -12.99 -2.08 13.75
C GLN A 366 -12.07 -1.51 14.84
N LYS A 367 -12.53 -0.50 15.59
CA LYS A 367 -11.81 0.05 16.74
C LYS A 367 -11.64 -0.95 17.88
N SER A 368 -12.60 -1.87 18.07
CA SER A 368 -12.51 -2.95 19.07
C SER A 368 -11.50 -4.04 18.70
N ILE A 369 -11.37 -4.36 17.40
CA ILE A 369 -10.38 -5.34 16.90
C ILE A 369 -8.96 -4.80 17.06
N GLY A 370 -8.77 -3.50 16.82
CA GLY A 370 -7.46 -2.84 16.89
C GLY A 370 -6.59 -3.09 15.65
N SER A 371 -5.29 -2.85 15.79
CA SER A 371 -4.30 -3.10 14.73
C SER A 371 -3.97 -4.59 14.59
N ASP A 372 -3.58 -5.00 13.38
CA ASP A 372 -3.02 -6.34 13.10
C ASP A 372 -1.78 -6.60 13.98
N LEU A 373 -1.86 -7.60 14.86
CA LEU A 373 -0.76 -8.00 15.75
C LEU A 373 0.50 -8.43 14.99
N PHE A 374 0.36 -8.90 13.75
CA PHE A 374 1.43 -9.40 12.90
C PHE A 374 1.72 -8.48 11.72
N ALA A 375 1.33 -7.19 11.80
CA ALA A 375 1.47 -6.18 10.75
C ALA A 375 2.79 -6.24 9.97
N ASN A 376 3.91 -6.34 10.72
CA ASN A 376 5.28 -6.32 10.20
C ASN A 376 5.69 -7.62 9.47
N LEU A 377 5.03 -8.74 9.74
CA LEU A 377 5.43 -10.07 9.28
C LEU A 377 4.92 -10.32 7.85
N VAL A 378 5.70 -9.90 6.85
CA VAL A 378 5.34 -9.95 5.43
C VAL A 378 5.96 -11.19 4.76
N PRO A 379 5.19 -12.03 4.03
CA PRO A 379 5.74 -13.25 3.41
C PRO A 379 6.74 -12.95 2.29
N PHE A 380 7.75 -13.82 2.10
CA PHE A 380 8.71 -13.69 0.99
C PHE A 380 8.04 -13.57 -0.39
N SER A 381 6.92 -14.27 -0.64
CA SER A 381 6.18 -14.15 -1.90
C SER A 381 5.60 -12.74 -2.12
N VAL A 382 5.24 -12.02 -1.05
CA VAL A 382 4.78 -10.63 -1.11
C VAL A 382 5.98 -9.70 -1.34
N HIS A 383 7.13 -9.96 -0.72
CA HIS A 383 8.36 -9.21 -1.00
C HIS A 383 8.85 -9.40 -2.45
N GLU A 384 8.76 -10.62 -3.00
CA GLU A 384 9.08 -10.92 -4.40
C GLU A 384 8.13 -10.19 -5.35
N ALA A 385 6.82 -10.32 -5.16
CA ALA A 385 5.81 -9.62 -5.96
C ALA A 385 5.92 -8.08 -5.85
N ALA A 386 6.20 -7.53 -4.66
CA ALA A 386 6.44 -6.10 -4.45
C ALA A 386 7.76 -5.63 -5.07
N SER A 387 8.79 -6.49 -5.13
CA SER A 387 10.06 -6.21 -5.81
C SER A 387 9.88 -6.20 -7.34
N ILE A 388 9.13 -7.15 -7.89
CA ILE A 388 8.73 -7.19 -9.31
C ILE A 388 7.96 -5.91 -9.67
N TYR A 389 6.93 -5.55 -8.89
CA TYR A 389 6.16 -4.32 -9.09
C TYR A 389 7.03 -3.05 -8.98
N SER A 390 7.98 -3.02 -8.04
CA SER A 390 8.92 -1.91 -7.89
C SER A 390 9.85 -1.77 -9.10
N GLU A 391 10.26 -2.88 -9.73
CA GLU A 391 11.04 -2.86 -10.97
C GLU A 391 10.18 -2.47 -12.19
N GLU A 392 8.90 -2.84 -12.27
CA GLU A 392 7.99 -2.31 -13.30
C GLU A 392 7.79 -0.79 -13.15
N LYS A 393 7.59 -0.29 -11.92
CA LYS A 393 7.57 1.16 -11.66
C LYS A 393 8.91 1.84 -11.97
N ALA A 394 10.04 1.18 -11.73
CA ALA A 394 11.36 1.69 -12.10
C ALA A 394 11.55 1.73 -13.63
N LYS A 395 11.08 0.73 -14.39
CA LYS A 395 11.08 0.74 -15.86
C LYS A 395 10.31 1.94 -16.42
N ILE A 396 9.13 2.25 -15.87
CA ILE A 396 8.36 3.45 -16.25
C ILE A 396 9.18 4.73 -16.03
N ILE A 397 9.78 4.92 -14.84
CA ILE A 397 10.62 6.10 -14.58
C ILE A 397 11.82 6.17 -15.53
N ARG A 398 12.50 5.04 -15.79
CA ARG A 398 13.65 4.99 -16.70
C ARG A 398 13.24 5.38 -18.12
N ALA A 399 12.22 4.73 -18.69
CA ALA A 399 11.77 4.99 -20.05
C ALA A 399 11.27 6.43 -20.26
N VAL A 400 10.49 6.97 -19.31
CA VAL A 400 10.00 8.37 -19.38
C VAL A 400 11.15 9.37 -19.22
N THR A 401 12.13 9.08 -18.34
CA THR A 401 13.30 9.95 -18.18
C THR A 401 14.18 9.93 -19.43
N GLU A 402 14.50 8.74 -19.97
CA GLU A 402 15.29 8.56 -21.19
C GLU A 402 14.66 9.26 -22.40
N THR A 403 13.35 9.09 -22.59
CA THR A 403 12.61 9.76 -23.68
C THR A 403 12.70 11.29 -23.57
N VAL A 404 12.64 11.84 -22.36
CA VAL A 404 12.75 13.29 -22.12
C VAL A 404 14.20 13.79 -22.23
N GLU A 405 15.20 13.02 -21.82
CA GLU A 405 16.62 13.36 -21.99
C GLU A 405 17.02 13.37 -23.48
N VAL A 406 16.52 12.42 -24.27
CA VAL A 406 16.65 12.45 -25.75
C VAL A 406 15.97 13.68 -26.33
N THR A 407 14.70 13.92 -25.97
CA THR A 407 13.92 15.08 -26.45
C THR A 407 14.59 16.43 -26.11
N ASP A 408 15.24 16.54 -24.94
CA ASP A 408 16.00 17.72 -24.53
C ASP A 408 17.31 17.87 -25.30
N THR A 409 17.99 16.76 -25.58
CA THR A 409 19.23 16.74 -26.38
C THR A 409 18.95 17.16 -27.82
N GLU A 410 17.84 16.68 -28.41
CA GLU A 410 17.37 17.10 -29.73
C GLU A 410 17.00 18.59 -29.77
N LEU A 411 16.33 19.10 -28.72
CA LEU A 411 16.01 20.52 -28.59
C LEU A 411 17.27 21.40 -28.57
N GLU A 412 18.27 21.02 -27.77
CA GLU A 412 19.52 21.77 -27.65
C GLU A 412 20.36 21.69 -28.93
N ALA A 413 20.41 20.53 -29.59
CA ALA A 413 21.05 20.37 -30.90
C ALA A 413 20.37 21.21 -31.99
N ALA A 414 19.03 21.28 -32.01
CA ALA A 414 18.29 22.12 -32.94
C ALA A 414 18.56 23.62 -32.70
N ILE A 415 18.58 24.06 -31.44
CA ILE A 415 18.89 25.46 -31.07
C ILE A 415 20.33 25.83 -31.42
N GLU A 416 21.31 24.94 -31.18
CA GLU A 416 22.72 25.16 -31.59
C GLU A 416 22.87 25.24 -33.11
N HIS A 417 22.21 24.33 -33.86
CA HIS A 417 22.22 24.33 -35.33
C HIS A 417 21.70 25.65 -35.93
N LEU A 418 20.62 26.19 -35.36
CA LEU A 418 20.04 27.49 -35.76
C LEU A 418 20.85 28.70 -35.23
N GLY A 419 21.83 28.48 -34.34
CA GLY A 419 22.63 29.55 -33.73
C GLY A 419 21.84 30.52 -32.84
N LEU A 420 20.68 30.08 -32.36
CA LEU A 420 19.75 30.85 -31.54
C LEU A 420 20.16 30.80 -30.05
N PRO A 421 19.83 31.82 -29.23
CA PRO A 421 19.26 33.12 -29.59
C PRO A 421 20.32 34.12 -30.09
N GLY A 422 21.60 33.74 -30.13
CA GLY A 422 22.73 34.64 -30.41
C GLY A 422 22.62 35.37 -31.76
N SER A 423 22.09 34.71 -32.78
CA SER A 423 21.88 35.34 -34.10
C SER A 423 20.74 36.36 -34.16
N LEU A 424 19.77 36.35 -33.23
CA LEU A 424 18.62 37.28 -33.30
C LEU A 424 19.00 38.73 -32.99
N ARG A 425 19.91 38.96 -32.03
CA ARG A 425 20.32 40.33 -31.64
C ARG A 425 20.95 41.10 -32.81
N LYS A 426 21.62 40.38 -33.73
CA LYS A 426 22.24 40.92 -34.95
C LYS A 426 21.26 41.58 -35.92
N PHE A 427 19.98 41.22 -35.84
CA PHE A 427 18.91 41.77 -36.68
C PHE A 427 18.11 42.90 -36.01
N VAL A 428 18.33 43.15 -34.71
CA VAL A 428 17.62 44.17 -33.93
C VAL A 428 18.51 45.40 -33.65
N GLN A 429 19.83 45.25 -33.71
CA GLN A 429 20.79 46.27 -33.31
C GLN A 429 21.59 46.76 -34.52
N SER A 430 21.14 47.86 -35.13
CA SER A 430 21.69 48.45 -36.37
C SER A 430 23.00 49.23 -36.18
N SER A 431 23.90 48.79 -35.29
CA SER A 431 25.21 49.41 -35.06
C SER A 431 26.34 48.58 -35.67
N ASN A 432 27.30 49.26 -36.30
CA ASN A 432 28.39 48.65 -37.07
C ASN A 432 29.54 48.15 -36.16
N GLU A 433 29.21 47.73 -34.93
CA GLU A 433 30.16 47.39 -33.88
C GLU A 433 30.25 45.88 -33.70
N ILE A 434 31.48 45.35 -33.76
CA ILE A 434 31.75 43.93 -33.50
C ILE A 434 31.50 43.68 -32.01
N ASN A 435 30.64 42.71 -31.70
CA ASN A 435 30.22 42.45 -30.32
C ASN A 435 31.33 41.71 -29.53
N TYR A 436 31.99 42.43 -28.63
CA TYR A 436 33.00 41.89 -27.69
C TYR A 436 32.41 41.50 -26.31
N ASP A 437 31.15 41.82 -26.02
CA ASP A 437 30.53 41.62 -24.69
C ASP A 437 30.52 40.14 -24.27
N VAL A 438 31.12 39.82 -23.13
CA VAL A 438 31.22 38.45 -22.61
C VAL A 438 29.81 37.88 -22.38
N SER A 439 29.56 36.66 -22.85
CA SER A 439 28.22 36.04 -22.72
C SER A 439 27.73 36.06 -21.28
N GLY A 440 26.45 36.38 -21.06
CA GLY A 440 25.85 36.42 -19.71
C GLY A 440 26.02 35.12 -18.92
N GLU A 441 26.03 33.97 -19.60
CA GLU A 441 26.38 32.67 -19.00
C GLU A 441 27.79 32.68 -18.37
N ILE A 442 28.77 33.31 -19.02
CA ILE A 442 30.17 33.36 -18.56
C ILE A 442 30.36 34.49 -17.53
N LYS A 443 29.60 35.58 -17.60
CA LYS A 443 29.53 36.56 -16.48
C LYS A 443 28.92 35.92 -15.23
N GLN A 444 27.93 35.03 -15.37
CA GLN A 444 27.38 34.23 -14.26
C GLN A 444 28.38 33.17 -13.77
N LEU A 445 29.05 32.47 -14.69
CA LEU A 445 30.12 31.51 -14.40
C LEU A 445 31.22 32.14 -13.54
N ALA A 446 31.73 33.31 -13.95
CA ALA A 446 32.74 34.09 -13.21
C ALA A 446 32.24 34.52 -11.82
N LYS A 447 31.02 35.09 -11.71
CA LYS A 447 30.42 35.45 -10.40
C LYS A 447 30.23 34.22 -9.49
N THR A 448 29.96 33.05 -10.06
CA THR A 448 29.82 31.78 -9.31
C THR A 448 31.17 31.23 -8.86
N ILE A 449 32.18 31.19 -9.75
CA ILE A 449 33.57 30.83 -9.44
C ILE A 449 34.12 31.73 -8.33
N TYR A 450 33.94 33.04 -8.43
CA TYR A 450 34.33 34.02 -7.40
C TYR A 450 33.69 33.74 -6.05
N SER A 451 32.39 33.41 -6.00
CA SER A 451 31.73 33.02 -4.74
C SER A 451 32.25 31.70 -4.17
N GLN A 452 32.62 30.74 -5.03
CA GLN A 452 33.16 29.44 -4.61
C GLN A 452 34.61 29.55 -4.11
N GLU A 453 35.46 30.33 -4.78
CA GLU A 453 36.81 30.63 -4.28
C GLU A 453 36.76 31.43 -2.98
N SER A 454 35.87 32.43 -2.87
CA SER A 454 35.58 33.16 -1.63
C SER A 454 35.14 32.25 -0.48
N SER A 455 34.44 31.13 -0.77
CA SER A 455 34.01 30.15 0.24
C SER A 455 35.15 29.31 0.83
N GLY A 456 36.36 29.36 0.24
CA GLY A 456 37.54 28.68 0.77
C GLY A 456 38.47 28.04 -0.26
N GLY A 457 38.17 28.16 -1.55
CA GLY A 457 39.05 27.81 -2.68
C GLY A 457 39.34 26.34 -2.92
N VAL A 458 39.17 25.86 -4.15
CA VAL A 458 39.37 24.44 -4.51
C VAL A 458 40.81 24.00 -4.22
N SER A 459 41.79 24.86 -4.50
CA SER A 459 43.22 24.64 -4.19
C SER A 459 43.50 24.42 -2.69
N ARG A 460 42.82 25.16 -1.81
CA ARG A 460 42.95 25.03 -0.35
C ARG A 460 42.16 23.85 0.21
N GLN A 461 41.02 23.50 -0.40
CA GLN A 461 40.29 22.28 -0.08
C GLN A 461 41.12 21.01 -0.45
N ILE A 462 41.81 21.01 -1.60
CA ILE A 462 42.79 19.96 -1.96
C ILE A 462 43.88 19.85 -0.89
N SER A 463 44.48 20.97 -0.49
CA SER A 463 45.53 21.01 0.54
C SER A 463 45.06 20.50 1.91
N THR A 464 43.80 20.80 2.27
CA THR A 464 43.16 20.31 3.50
C THR A 464 42.88 18.80 3.43
N THR A 465 42.49 18.30 2.25
CA THR A 465 42.28 16.87 1.97
C THR A 465 43.59 16.08 2.11
N GLU A 466 44.69 16.62 1.56
CA GLU A 466 46.04 16.08 1.70
C GLU A 466 46.51 16.04 3.17
N THR A 467 46.15 17.05 3.96
CA THR A 467 46.40 17.08 5.42
C THR A 467 45.57 16.03 6.19
N LYS A 468 44.26 15.88 5.89
CA LYS A 468 43.41 14.81 6.47
C LYS A 468 43.98 13.43 6.16
N ARG A 469 44.41 13.20 4.92
CA ARG A 469 45.05 11.96 4.45
C ARG A 469 46.29 11.59 5.27
N GLU A 470 47.19 12.54 5.52
CA GLU A 470 48.40 12.31 6.33
C GLU A 470 48.07 11.95 7.79
N ARG A 471 47.07 12.61 8.37
CA ARG A 471 46.58 12.28 9.72
C ARG A 471 46.04 10.85 9.80
N ILE A 472 45.22 10.44 8.83
CA ILE A 472 44.66 9.09 8.76
C ILE A 472 45.76 8.04 8.56
N LEU A 473 46.79 8.33 7.74
CA LEU A 473 47.98 7.46 7.63
C LEU A 473 48.68 7.30 8.98
N ALA A 474 48.89 8.39 9.73
CA ALA A 474 49.53 8.34 11.04
C ALA A 474 48.72 7.51 12.06
N ASP A 475 47.39 7.63 12.06
CA ASP A 475 46.52 6.86 12.94
C ASP A 475 46.43 5.37 12.55
N LEU A 476 46.34 5.04 11.25
CA LEU A 476 46.42 3.64 10.76
C LEU A 476 47.77 2.99 11.10
N ASN A 477 48.87 3.71 10.91
CA ASN A 477 50.21 3.23 11.25
C ASN A 477 50.36 3.00 12.77
N TRP A 478 49.74 3.85 13.60
CA TRP A 478 49.71 3.66 15.05
C TRP A 478 48.91 2.42 15.44
N ILE A 479 47.71 2.22 14.89
CA ILE A 479 46.88 1.02 15.12
C ILE A 479 47.67 -0.26 14.76
N SER A 480 48.29 -0.29 13.59
CA SER A 480 49.11 -1.43 13.14
C SER A 480 50.24 -1.73 14.13
N ASN A 481 50.95 -0.69 14.58
CA ASN A 481 52.09 -0.83 15.49
C ASN A 481 51.68 -1.30 16.90
N GLU A 482 50.61 -0.78 17.50
CA GLU A 482 50.18 -1.22 18.84
C GLU A 482 49.62 -2.66 18.79
N LEU A 483 48.92 -3.06 17.71
CA LEU A 483 48.51 -4.46 17.49
C LEU A 483 49.72 -5.40 17.32
N ASP A 484 50.78 -4.95 16.66
CA ASP A 484 52.03 -5.71 16.52
C ASP A 484 52.85 -5.76 17.81
N ILE A 485 52.79 -4.72 18.65
CA ILE A 485 53.39 -4.71 19.99
C ILE A 485 52.67 -5.71 20.89
N GLU A 486 51.35 -5.63 21.03
CA GLU A 486 50.58 -6.53 21.90
C GLU A 486 50.75 -8.01 21.49
N SER A 487 50.81 -8.28 20.17
CA SER A 487 51.09 -9.61 19.65
C SER A 487 52.50 -10.12 20.03
N LYS A 488 53.52 -9.25 19.97
CA LYS A 488 54.90 -9.61 20.36
C LYS A 488 55.03 -9.81 21.87
N GLU A 489 54.44 -8.92 22.67
CA GLU A 489 54.48 -9.00 24.14
C GLU A 489 53.73 -10.23 24.68
N CYS A 490 52.59 -10.60 24.08
CA CYS A 490 51.85 -11.81 24.45
C CYS A 490 52.66 -13.09 24.17
N GLU A 491 53.36 -13.15 23.03
CA GLU A 491 54.19 -14.30 22.68
C GLU A 491 55.51 -14.32 23.46
N GLN A 492 56.11 -13.16 23.75
CA GLN A 492 57.28 -13.06 24.62
C GLN A 492 56.97 -13.55 26.04
N ALA A 493 55.83 -13.16 26.62
CA ALA A 493 55.38 -13.66 27.92
C ALA A 493 55.16 -15.19 27.90
N ARG A 494 54.60 -15.72 26.81
CA ARG A 494 54.44 -17.17 26.59
C ARG A 494 55.77 -17.92 26.51
N MET A 495 56.80 -17.32 25.91
CA MET A 495 58.15 -17.90 25.88
C MET A 495 58.87 -17.82 27.22
N GLN A 496 58.55 -16.83 28.06
CA GLN A 496 59.18 -16.62 29.38
C GLN A 496 58.53 -17.46 30.49
N HIS A 497 57.21 -17.68 30.46
CA HIS A 497 56.48 -18.37 31.52
C HIS A 497 55.76 -19.62 30.98
N ALA A 498 56.20 -20.81 31.39
CA ALA A 498 55.69 -22.09 30.87
C ALA A 498 54.18 -22.33 31.14
N ASN A 499 53.63 -21.73 32.21
CA ASN A 499 52.22 -21.85 32.62
C ASN A 499 51.37 -20.62 32.23
N PHE A 500 51.75 -19.87 31.20
CA PHE A 500 51.10 -18.62 30.81
C PHE A 500 49.66 -18.84 30.26
N SER A 501 48.66 -18.39 31.03
CA SER A 501 47.23 -18.67 30.81
C SER A 501 46.57 -17.86 29.67
N GLN A 502 47.15 -16.72 29.28
CA GLN A 502 46.55 -15.81 28.28
C GLN A 502 46.50 -16.43 26.87
N SER A 503 45.34 -16.32 26.21
CA SER A 503 45.10 -16.83 24.85
C SER A 503 45.86 -16.03 23.76
N PRO A 504 46.25 -16.63 22.61
CA PRO A 504 47.00 -15.91 21.56
C PRO A 504 46.18 -14.84 20.80
N SER A 505 46.71 -13.63 20.73
CA SER A 505 46.05 -12.43 20.16
C SER A 505 45.75 -12.49 18.67
N ALA A 506 46.45 -13.35 17.91
CA ALA A 506 46.31 -13.45 16.46
C ALA A 506 44.91 -13.88 15.98
N ARG A 507 44.11 -14.54 16.85
CA ARG A 507 42.70 -14.87 16.54
C ARG A 507 41.76 -13.68 16.74
N GLN A 508 41.96 -12.91 17.81
CA GLN A 508 41.10 -11.79 18.19
C GLN A 508 41.36 -10.57 17.30
N THR A 509 42.63 -10.26 17.03
CA THR A 509 43.03 -9.12 16.19
C THR A 509 42.81 -9.33 14.68
N LYS A 510 42.32 -10.50 14.25
CA LYS A 510 42.13 -10.85 12.83
C LYS A 510 41.20 -9.88 12.11
N GLU A 511 40.08 -9.52 12.73
CA GLU A 511 39.07 -8.67 12.10
C GLU A 511 39.56 -7.24 11.95
N TRP A 512 40.11 -6.63 13.01
CA TRP A 512 40.73 -5.31 12.93
C TRP A 512 41.88 -5.26 11.92
N ARG A 513 42.70 -6.32 11.78
CA ARG A 513 43.73 -6.39 10.73
C ARG A 513 43.15 -6.47 9.31
N GLN A 514 41.96 -7.05 9.14
CA GLN A 514 41.24 -7.05 7.86
C GLN A 514 40.60 -5.68 7.56
N GLN A 515 39.98 -5.03 8.55
CA GLN A 515 39.46 -3.66 8.44
C GLN A 515 40.58 -2.67 8.14
N LEU A 516 41.69 -2.72 8.89
CA LEU A 516 42.91 -1.93 8.69
C LEU A 516 43.41 -2.04 7.24
N LYS A 517 43.49 -3.25 6.68
CA LYS A 517 43.85 -3.44 5.26
C LYS A 517 42.84 -2.78 4.32
N ALA A 518 41.54 -2.94 4.55
CA ALA A 518 40.52 -2.32 3.72
C ALA A 518 40.62 -0.78 3.74
N HIS A 519 40.94 -0.18 4.90
CA HIS A 519 41.21 1.25 5.02
C HIS A 519 42.47 1.68 4.25
N TYR A 520 43.59 0.94 4.32
CA TYR A 520 44.77 1.22 3.48
C TYR A 520 44.47 1.08 1.98
N ASP A 521 43.79 0.01 1.56
CA ASP A 521 43.43 -0.24 0.15
C ASP A 521 42.46 0.84 -0.39
N GLY A 522 41.56 1.37 0.45
CA GLY A 522 40.68 2.50 0.13
C GLY A 522 41.44 3.82 0.03
N LEU A 523 42.35 4.07 0.98
CA LEU A 523 43.19 5.27 1.04
C LEU A 523 44.19 5.36 -0.12
N GLU A 524 44.71 4.22 -0.61
CA GLU A 524 45.55 4.20 -1.81
C GLU A 524 44.76 4.59 -3.07
N LYS A 525 43.53 4.09 -3.21
CA LYS A 525 42.61 4.42 -4.32
C LYS A 525 42.21 5.90 -4.30
N ALA A 526 41.83 6.42 -3.12
CA ALA A 526 41.51 7.83 -2.94
C ALA A 526 42.67 8.72 -3.38
N GLY A 527 43.90 8.42 -2.93
CA GLY A 527 45.09 9.22 -3.29
C GLY A 527 45.40 9.27 -4.78
N LYS A 528 45.09 8.19 -5.53
CA LYS A 528 45.20 8.18 -7.00
C LYS A 528 44.15 9.06 -7.66
N SER A 529 42.94 9.13 -7.09
CA SER A 529 41.89 10.06 -7.52
C SER A 529 42.25 11.51 -7.21
N ASP A 530 42.72 11.79 -5.99
CA ASP A 530 43.13 13.13 -5.54
C ASP A 530 44.27 13.68 -6.41
N ALA A 531 45.27 12.85 -6.72
CA ALA A 531 46.36 13.22 -7.63
C ALA A 531 45.88 13.55 -9.05
N SER A 532 44.88 12.81 -9.57
CA SER A 532 44.25 13.10 -10.87
C SER A 532 43.52 14.44 -10.85
N ILE A 533 42.71 14.70 -9.80
CA ILE A 533 42.00 15.97 -9.62
C ILE A 533 42.99 17.14 -9.50
N LYS A 534 44.09 16.96 -8.76
CA LYS A 534 45.17 17.96 -8.60
C LYS A 534 45.86 18.28 -9.94
N GLN A 535 46.08 17.28 -10.80
CA GLN A 535 46.61 17.48 -12.17
C GLN A 535 45.62 18.21 -13.09
N VAL A 536 44.34 17.82 -13.07
CA VAL A 536 43.29 18.47 -13.88
C VAL A 536 43.10 19.93 -13.46
N TYR A 537 43.11 20.23 -12.17
CA TYR A 537 43.04 21.59 -11.65
C TYR A 537 44.25 22.43 -12.09
N GLN A 538 45.49 21.89 -11.99
CA GLN A 538 46.71 22.57 -12.43
C GLN A 538 46.72 22.96 -13.93
N TYR A 539 46.03 22.21 -14.80
CA TYR A 539 45.90 22.56 -16.21
C TYR A 539 44.99 23.77 -16.46
N ILE A 540 44.09 24.09 -15.52
CA ILE A 540 42.98 25.04 -15.69
C ILE A 540 43.11 26.27 -14.77
N ASP A 541 43.93 26.17 -13.72
CA ASP A 541 44.28 27.23 -12.75
C ASP A 541 44.53 28.61 -13.40
N ALA A 542 45.21 28.68 -14.55
CA ALA A 542 45.44 29.94 -15.28
C ALA A 542 44.16 30.56 -15.88
N ASP A 543 43.27 29.74 -16.46
CA ASP A 543 42.00 30.21 -17.03
C ASP A 543 40.96 30.54 -15.94
N VAL A 544 40.99 29.80 -14.82
CA VAL A 544 40.11 30.05 -13.66
C VAL A 544 40.53 31.31 -12.90
N ARG A 545 41.82 31.57 -12.73
CA ARG A 545 42.30 32.85 -12.18
C ARG A 545 41.86 34.02 -13.03
N LEU A 546 42.06 33.97 -14.35
CA LEU A 546 41.58 35.02 -15.25
C LEU A 546 40.07 35.26 -15.13
N LEU A 547 39.25 34.20 -14.99
CA LEU A 547 37.81 34.32 -14.75
C LEU A 547 37.45 34.87 -13.35
N ASN A 548 38.25 34.58 -12.32
CA ASN A 548 38.07 35.06 -10.95
C ASN A 548 38.48 36.53 -10.80
N ASP A 549 39.63 36.89 -11.32
CA ASP A 549 40.23 38.21 -11.18
C ASP A 549 39.46 39.24 -12.02
N SER A 550 38.91 38.81 -13.17
CA SER A 550 37.96 39.58 -13.97
C SER A 550 36.56 39.72 -13.34
N ALA A 551 36.26 39.10 -12.20
CA ALA A 551 34.88 38.93 -11.70
C ALA A 551 34.28 40.17 -11.03
N SER A 552 35.07 41.12 -10.54
CA SER A 552 34.54 42.37 -9.94
C SER A 552 33.97 43.30 -11.02
N ASP A 553 34.68 43.43 -12.14
CA ASP A 553 34.48 44.52 -13.11
C ASP A 553 33.75 44.03 -14.38
N LEU A 554 32.95 42.96 -14.27
CA LEU A 554 32.33 42.23 -15.41
C LEU A 554 31.38 43.05 -16.29
N ASP A 555 31.03 44.25 -15.84
CA ASP A 555 30.10 45.16 -16.49
C ASP A 555 30.80 46.42 -17.06
N ASP A 556 32.15 46.51 -16.94
CA ASP A 556 33.00 47.53 -17.57
C ASP A 556 33.57 47.04 -18.93
N SER A 557 33.77 47.97 -19.88
CA SER A 557 34.26 47.69 -21.23
C SER A 557 35.76 47.40 -21.32
N ASP A 558 36.54 47.85 -20.33
CA ASP A 558 38.00 47.66 -20.27
C ASP A 558 38.42 46.51 -19.32
N ASN A 559 37.47 45.64 -18.93
CA ASN A 559 37.72 44.42 -18.16
C ASN A 559 38.73 43.48 -18.85
N GLU A 560 39.66 42.87 -18.11
CA GLU A 560 40.70 41.98 -18.66
C GLU A 560 40.16 40.82 -19.50
N LEU A 561 39.02 40.22 -19.12
CA LEU A 561 38.34 39.17 -19.91
C LEU A 561 37.77 39.70 -21.23
N ALA A 562 37.24 40.94 -21.23
CA ALA A 562 36.75 41.60 -22.44
C ALA A 562 37.92 42.00 -23.36
N LEU A 563 39.02 42.51 -22.79
CA LEU A 563 40.26 42.81 -23.50
C LEU A 563 40.90 41.54 -24.07
N TYR A 564 40.92 40.43 -23.34
CA TYR A 564 41.42 39.13 -23.83
C TYR A 564 40.59 38.59 -25.01
N VAL A 565 39.25 38.68 -24.93
CA VAL A 565 38.36 38.31 -26.05
C VAL A 565 38.58 39.23 -27.26
N LYS A 566 38.73 40.55 -27.03
CA LYS A 566 38.99 41.58 -28.05
C LYS A 566 40.32 41.36 -28.76
N ASP A 567 41.39 41.09 -28.03
CA ASP A 567 42.71 40.80 -28.59
C ASP A 567 42.75 39.45 -29.32
N TYR A 568 42.19 38.37 -28.75
CA TYR A 568 42.14 37.07 -29.41
C TYR A 568 41.36 37.10 -30.74
N VAL A 569 40.26 37.87 -30.80
CA VAL A 569 39.48 38.05 -32.04
C VAL A 569 40.26 38.89 -33.08
N SER A 570 41.03 39.89 -32.64
CA SER A 570 41.74 40.86 -33.50
C SER A 570 43.11 40.38 -34.00
N SER A 571 43.89 39.71 -33.14
CA SER A 571 45.31 39.36 -33.35
C SER A 571 45.55 38.37 -34.49
N GLN A 572 44.55 37.57 -34.87
CA GLN A 572 44.60 36.70 -36.05
C GLN A 572 44.09 37.39 -37.32
N THR A 573 44.56 38.61 -37.59
CA THR A 573 44.34 39.32 -38.85
C THR A 573 45.62 39.31 -39.70
N PRO A 574 45.67 38.59 -40.84
CA PRO A 574 46.81 38.65 -41.75
C PRO A 574 46.96 40.06 -42.34
N SER A 575 48.14 40.64 -42.21
CA SER A 575 48.43 42.05 -42.52
C SER A 575 48.58 42.34 -44.03
N HIS A 576 47.48 42.26 -44.78
CA HIS A 576 47.44 42.69 -46.19
C HIS A 576 46.39 43.77 -46.49
N THR A 577 46.87 45.02 -46.39
CA THR A 577 46.58 46.16 -47.28
C THR A 577 45.30 46.10 -48.12
N ARG A 578 44.25 46.78 -47.66
CA ARG A 578 43.31 47.46 -48.57
C ARG A 578 42.93 48.82 -47.99
N GLN A 579 43.06 49.87 -48.80
CA GLN A 579 42.73 51.23 -48.41
C GLN A 579 41.22 51.37 -48.15
N GLN A 580 40.85 52.21 -47.18
CA GLN A 580 39.46 52.63 -46.98
C GLN A 580 39.02 53.44 -48.21
N SER A 581 38.08 52.91 -48.99
CA SER A 581 37.44 53.65 -50.09
C SER A 581 36.34 54.53 -49.51
N LEU A 582 36.58 55.84 -49.42
CA LEU A 582 35.69 56.80 -48.77
C LEU A 582 34.53 57.26 -49.70
N LEU A 583 33.96 56.32 -50.45
CA LEU A 583 32.95 56.52 -51.47
C LEU A 583 31.98 55.33 -51.51
N ASP A 584 30.98 55.38 -50.61
CA ASP A 584 29.65 54.74 -50.78
C ASP A 584 28.69 55.41 -49.78
N VAL A 585 28.35 56.67 -50.07
CA VAL A 585 27.28 57.42 -49.39
C VAL A 585 26.14 57.55 -50.39
N ASP A 586 25.38 56.47 -50.55
CA ASP A 586 24.21 56.45 -51.44
C ASP A 586 22.94 56.78 -50.64
N VAL A 587 22.59 58.07 -50.64
CA VAL A 587 21.39 58.61 -49.98
C VAL A 587 20.21 58.44 -50.93
N GLY A 588 19.54 57.28 -50.88
CA GLY A 588 18.51 56.97 -51.88
C GLY A 588 17.42 55.93 -51.59
N ILE A 589 17.46 55.15 -50.50
CA ILE A 589 16.46 54.06 -50.26
C ILE A 589 16.02 53.92 -48.78
N GLU A 590 15.40 54.96 -48.22
CA GLU A 590 14.91 54.91 -46.82
C GLU A 590 13.53 54.23 -46.69
N GLU A 591 12.58 54.45 -47.61
CA GLU A 591 11.20 53.94 -47.44
C GLU A 591 11.04 52.42 -47.65
N HIS A 592 11.87 51.76 -48.47
CA HIS A 592 11.83 50.29 -48.61
C HIS A 592 12.69 49.57 -47.56
N SER A 593 13.84 50.14 -47.18
CA SER A 593 14.72 49.49 -46.20
C SER A 593 14.15 49.50 -44.77
N GLU A 594 13.36 50.51 -44.42
CA GLU A 594 12.58 50.53 -43.18
C GLU A 594 11.52 49.42 -43.13
N GLN A 595 10.79 49.16 -44.22
CA GLN A 595 9.72 48.16 -44.21
C GLN A 595 10.26 46.73 -44.10
N GLU A 596 11.37 46.42 -44.77
CA GLU A 596 12.11 45.16 -44.56
C GLU A 596 12.66 45.05 -43.13
N SER A 597 13.24 46.12 -42.58
CA SER A 597 13.76 46.15 -41.21
C SER A 597 12.67 45.91 -40.15
N ARG A 598 11.50 46.52 -40.33
CA ARG A 598 10.31 46.34 -39.48
C ARG A 598 9.79 44.89 -39.54
N GLN A 599 9.77 44.27 -40.73
CA GLN A 599 9.40 42.85 -40.89
C GLN A 599 10.45 41.91 -40.27
N MET A 600 11.74 42.14 -40.53
CA MET A 600 12.86 41.38 -39.95
C MET A 600 12.83 41.43 -38.40
N THR A 601 12.51 42.60 -37.84
CA THR A 601 12.28 42.78 -36.40
C THR A 601 11.05 42.03 -35.89
N ALA A 602 9.96 41.95 -36.67
CA ALA A 602 8.76 41.19 -36.30
C ALA A 602 9.04 39.68 -36.28
N TYR A 603 9.71 39.12 -37.30
CA TYR A 603 10.15 37.72 -37.30
C TYR A 603 11.11 37.41 -36.15
N ALA A 604 12.05 38.31 -35.83
CA ALA A 604 12.96 38.12 -34.70
C ALA A 604 12.22 38.09 -33.34
N ARG A 605 11.15 38.88 -33.17
CA ARG A 605 10.28 38.82 -31.97
C ARG A 605 9.50 37.52 -31.90
N GLU A 606 8.97 37.03 -33.02
CA GLU A 606 8.21 35.78 -33.05
C GLU A 606 9.11 34.56 -32.77
N ILE A 607 10.31 34.50 -33.36
CA ILE A 607 11.30 33.46 -33.03
C ILE A 607 11.70 33.52 -31.54
N THR A 608 11.77 34.73 -30.94
CA THR A 608 11.99 34.87 -29.49
C THR A 608 10.81 34.31 -28.68
N ARG A 609 9.56 34.57 -29.08
CA ARG A 609 8.33 34.02 -28.46
C ARG A 609 8.32 32.49 -28.50
N LEU A 610 8.68 31.90 -29.64
CA LEU A 610 8.76 30.44 -29.81
C LEU A 610 9.89 29.83 -28.95
N LEU A 611 11.06 30.47 -28.87
CA LEU A 611 12.15 30.02 -27.99
C LEU A 611 11.78 30.05 -26.50
N ASP A 612 11.03 31.06 -26.05
CA ASP A 612 10.57 31.13 -24.66
C ASP A 612 9.44 30.12 -24.37
N ALA A 613 8.59 29.80 -25.36
CA ALA A 613 7.64 28.69 -25.27
C ALA A 613 8.35 27.33 -25.15
N LEU A 614 9.42 27.09 -25.92
CA LEU A 614 10.25 25.87 -25.82
C LEU A 614 10.93 25.72 -24.45
N LYS A 615 11.44 26.80 -23.86
CA LYS A 615 11.94 26.80 -22.47
C LYS A 615 10.83 26.49 -21.46
N GLY A 616 9.62 27.01 -21.70
CA GLY A 616 8.43 26.70 -20.93
C GLY A 616 8.11 25.20 -20.94
N LEU A 617 8.11 24.58 -22.12
CA LEU A 617 7.90 23.14 -22.30
C LEU A 617 8.98 22.28 -21.63
N LYS A 618 10.27 22.63 -21.77
CA LYS A 618 11.35 21.93 -21.06
C LYS A 618 11.15 21.97 -19.54
N LYS A 619 10.86 23.16 -18.99
CA LYS A 619 10.55 23.32 -17.55
C LYS A 619 9.32 22.52 -17.11
N PHE A 620 8.25 22.52 -17.92
CA PHE A 620 7.02 21.78 -17.67
C PHE A 620 7.27 20.26 -17.62
N ARG A 621 8.03 19.70 -18.58
CA ARG A 621 8.43 18.28 -18.60
C ARG A 621 9.27 17.93 -17.36
N SER A 622 10.22 18.77 -16.96
CA SER A 622 11.00 18.56 -15.73
C SER A 622 10.12 18.51 -14.47
N GLN A 623 9.12 19.40 -14.36
CA GLN A 623 8.18 19.43 -13.24
C GLN A 623 7.27 18.19 -13.21
N HIS A 624 6.73 17.77 -14.36
CA HIS A 624 5.89 16.57 -14.43
C HIS A 624 6.66 15.27 -14.15
N ILE A 625 7.95 15.17 -14.54
CA ILE A 625 8.81 14.04 -14.11
C ILE A 625 8.97 14.02 -12.59
N GLN A 626 9.15 15.17 -11.94
CA GLN A 626 9.29 15.22 -10.48
C GLN A 626 8.00 14.78 -9.76
N VAL A 627 6.83 15.19 -10.27
CA VAL A 627 5.52 14.73 -9.78
C VAL A 627 5.33 13.23 -9.99
N LEU A 628 5.67 12.69 -11.17
CA LEU A 628 5.58 11.25 -11.47
C LEU A 628 6.49 10.42 -10.54
N ARG A 629 7.73 10.87 -10.31
CA ARG A 629 8.65 10.23 -9.36
C ARG A 629 8.08 10.21 -7.94
N GLN A 630 7.49 11.30 -7.48
CA GLN A 630 6.87 11.38 -6.16
C GLN A 630 5.61 10.49 -6.04
N LYS A 631 4.74 10.46 -7.07
CA LYS A 631 3.59 9.56 -7.13
C LYS A 631 4.03 8.09 -7.03
N ILE A 632 5.02 7.68 -7.81
CA ILE A 632 5.54 6.31 -7.83
C ILE A 632 6.22 5.91 -6.51
N GLN A 633 6.91 6.84 -5.85
CA GLN A 633 7.57 6.61 -4.56
C GLN A 633 6.57 6.44 -3.40
N ASN A 634 5.44 7.14 -3.44
CA ASN A 634 4.40 7.10 -2.40
C ASN A 634 3.38 5.95 -2.57
N ASP A 635 3.52 5.17 -3.65
CA ASP A 635 2.58 4.12 -4.03
C ASP A 635 3.00 2.75 -3.46
N ASP A 636 2.17 2.18 -2.58
CA ASP A 636 2.40 0.89 -1.92
C ASP A 636 1.25 -0.10 -2.18
N VAL A 637 1.58 -1.23 -2.80
CA VAL A 637 0.65 -2.33 -3.11
C VAL A 637 0.75 -3.50 -2.11
N SER A 638 1.59 -3.40 -1.07
CA SER A 638 1.86 -4.51 -0.14
C SER A 638 0.58 -5.05 0.52
N HIS A 639 -0.36 -4.18 0.90
CA HIS A 639 -1.65 -4.59 1.44
C HIS A 639 -2.53 -5.32 0.41
N LEU A 640 -2.49 -4.91 -0.87
CA LEU A 640 -3.26 -5.55 -1.94
C LEU A 640 -2.69 -6.94 -2.29
N LEU A 641 -1.37 -7.09 -2.24
CA LEU A 641 -0.67 -8.37 -2.40
C LEU A 641 -0.97 -9.34 -1.25
N ILE A 642 -1.00 -8.86 0.01
CA ILE A 642 -1.37 -9.68 1.18
C ILE A 642 -2.81 -10.19 1.05
N LEU A 643 -3.75 -9.34 0.63
CA LEU A 643 -5.16 -9.73 0.43
C LEU A 643 -5.32 -10.80 -0.68
N ASN A 644 -4.62 -10.64 -1.80
CA ASN A 644 -4.84 -11.48 -2.99
C ASN A 644 -3.95 -12.72 -3.09
N ARG A 645 -3.10 -13.00 -2.09
CA ARG A 645 -2.14 -14.13 -2.04
C ARG A 645 -2.75 -15.53 -2.35
N LYS A 646 -4.06 -15.71 -2.20
CA LYS A 646 -4.78 -16.95 -2.54
C LYS A 646 -5.09 -17.11 -4.05
N ALA A 647 -5.00 -16.05 -4.83
CA ALA A 647 -5.43 -16.02 -6.23
C ALA A 647 -4.23 -15.96 -7.20
N GLN A 648 -3.71 -17.13 -7.56
CA GLN A 648 -2.63 -17.24 -8.56
C GLN A 648 -3.02 -16.55 -9.87
N HIS A 649 -2.06 -15.85 -10.48
CA HIS A 649 -2.17 -15.04 -11.70
C HIS A 649 -2.93 -13.70 -11.61
N VAL A 650 -3.58 -13.36 -10.48
CA VAL A 650 -4.22 -12.03 -10.33
C VAL A 650 -3.19 -10.89 -10.24
N GLU A 651 -1.96 -11.19 -9.84
CA GLU A 651 -0.86 -10.21 -9.70
C GLU A 651 -0.63 -9.39 -10.99
N THR A 652 -0.63 -10.03 -12.17
CA THR A 652 -0.38 -9.32 -13.45
C THR A 652 -1.51 -8.35 -13.81
N ASP A 653 -2.77 -8.75 -13.63
CA ASP A 653 -3.93 -7.90 -13.92
C ASP A 653 -4.07 -6.78 -12.87
N MET A 654 -3.76 -7.07 -11.60
CA MET A 654 -3.72 -6.10 -10.52
C MET A 654 -2.61 -5.05 -10.77
N PHE A 655 -1.40 -5.48 -11.13
CA PHE A 655 -0.33 -4.57 -11.53
C PHE A 655 -0.74 -3.74 -12.75
N GLY A 656 -1.44 -4.32 -13.73
CA GLY A 656 -2.03 -3.58 -14.85
C GLY A 656 -2.94 -2.42 -14.37
N SER A 657 -3.91 -2.72 -13.50
CA SER A 657 -4.85 -1.73 -12.98
C SER A 657 -4.21 -0.67 -12.06
N GLU A 658 -3.11 -1.00 -11.37
CA GLU A 658 -2.38 -0.06 -10.53
C GLU A 658 -1.43 0.82 -11.36
N LEU A 659 -0.74 0.24 -12.35
CA LEU A 659 0.14 0.97 -13.27
C LEU A 659 -0.63 1.88 -14.25
N ASP A 660 -1.89 1.57 -14.56
CA ASP A 660 -2.78 2.42 -15.34
C ASP A 660 -2.92 3.84 -14.76
N LYS A 661 -2.78 4.00 -13.43
CA LYS A 661 -2.79 5.31 -12.75
C LYS A 661 -1.68 6.25 -13.24
N PHE A 662 -0.55 5.70 -13.70
CA PHE A 662 0.59 6.47 -14.20
C PHE A 662 0.50 6.79 -15.70
N LYS A 663 -0.44 6.20 -16.45
CA LYS A 663 -0.60 6.45 -17.89
C LYS A 663 -1.09 7.86 -18.21
N GLU A 664 -1.82 8.51 -17.29
CA GLU A 664 -2.22 9.91 -17.47
C GLU A 664 -1.01 10.86 -17.43
N ASP A 665 -0.11 10.71 -16.46
CA ASP A 665 1.14 11.49 -16.38
C ASP A 665 2.06 11.22 -17.59
N GLN A 666 2.17 9.96 -18.04
CA GLN A 666 2.91 9.59 -19.25
C GLN A 666 2.37 10.33 -20.47
N LYS A 667 1.05 10.28 -20.68
CA LYS A 667 0.38 10.94 -21.82
C LYS A 667 0.53 12.47 -21.81
N ILE A 668 0.59 13.10 -20.63
CA ILE A 668 0.88 14.54 -20.51
C ILE A 668 2.31 14.85 -20.98
N ILE A 669 3.28 13.99 -20.63
CA ILE A 669 4.67 14.14 -21.07
C ILE A 669 4.80 13.89 -22.59
N GLU A 670 4.16 12.84 -23.13
CA GLU A 670 4.08 12.57 -24.57
C GLU A 670 3.48 13.74 -25.36
N GLY A 671 2.38 14.33 -24.87
CA GLY A 671 1.77 15.51 -25.47
C GLY A 671 2.73 16.70 -25.53
N SER A 672 3.51 16.91 -24.46
CA SER A 672 4.52 17.98 -24.42
C SER A 672 5.70 17.75 -25.39
N ILE A 673 6.00 16.50 -25.74
CA ILE A 673 6.98 16.16 -26.79
C ILE A 673 6.41 16.51 -28.18
N ALA A 674 5.14 16.17 -28.43
CA ALA A 674 4.47 16.53 -29.69
C ALA A 674 4.35 18.05 -29.89
N ASP A 675 4.01 18.80 -28.83
CA ASP A 675 3.97 20.26 -28.85
C ASP A 675 5.37 20.87 -29.12
N GLN A 676 6.43 20.28 -28.56
CA GLN A 676 7.81 20.71 -28.85
C GLN A 676 8.15 20.53 -30.34
N LEU A 677 7.85 19.37 -30.93
CA LEU A 677 8.15 19.09 -32.34
C LEU A 677 7.44 20.08 -33.26
N LYS A 678 6.16 20.39 -32.98
CA LYS A 678 5.40 21.39 -33.73
C LYS A 678 6.01 22.78 -33.62
N ILE A 679 6.39 23.22 -32.42
CA ILE A 679 7.00 24.55 -32.22
C ILE A 679 8.40 24.62 -32.85
N LEU A 680 9.15 23.51 -32.93
CA LEU A 680 10.40 23.45 -33.69
C LEU A 680 10.19 23.58 -35.21
N GLU A 681 9.10 23.04 -35.76
CA GLU A 681 8.73 23.26 -37.17
C GLU A 681 8.36 24.73 -37.43
N GLU A 682 7.53 25.33 -36.58
CA GLU A 682 7.18 26.77 -36.63
C GLU A 682 8.43 27.67 -36.52
N LEU A 683 9.36 27.33 -35.60
CA LEU A 683 10.64 28.01 -35.39
C LEU A 683 11.55 27.95 -36.63
N ASN A 684 11.68 26.76 -37.23
CA ASN A 684 12.48 26.55 -38.43
C ASN A 684 11.89 27.30 -39.65
N GLY A 685 10.56 27.29 -39.81
CA GLY A 685 9.87 28.07 -40.84
C GLY A 685 10.15 29.57 -40.73
N ALA A 686 10.01 30.14 -39.53
CA ALA A 686 10.33 31.55 -39.28
C ALA A 686 11.82 31.87 -39.47
N TRP A 687 12.72 30.97 -39.09
CA TRP A 687 14.17 31.11 -39.28
C TRP A 687 14.58 31.11 -40.76
N ILE A 688 13.99 30.23 -41.57
CA ILE A 688 14.22 30.17 -43.02
C ILE A 688 13.75 31.48 -43.68
N GLN A 689 12.58 31.99 -43.29
CA GLN A 689 12.07 33.29 -43.79
C GLN A 689 13.02 34.44 -43.45
N LEU A 690 13.48 34.55 -42.20
CA LEU A 690 14.45 35.56 -41.75
C LEU A 690 15.76 35.51 -42.55
N THR A 691 16.31 34.30 -42.72
CA THR A 691 17.62 34.05 -43.37
C THR A 691 17.56 34.15 -44.90
N SER A 692 16.36 34.14 -45.49
CA SER A 692 16.19 34.21 -46.95
C SER A 692 16.60 35.57 -47.54
N SER A 693 16.47 36.66 -46.77
CA SER A 693 16.67 38.04 -47.22
C SER A 693 18.12 38.35 -47.62
N ALA A 694 18.30 39.26 -48.59
CA ALA A 694 19.62 39.62 -49.10
C ALA A 694 20.50 40.31 -48.03
N ARG A 695 19.91 41.27 -47.30
CA ARG A 695 20.58 42.00 -46.21
C ARG A 695 21.03 41.08 -45.07
N ALA A 696 20.23 40.06 -44.72
CA ALA A 696 20.63 39.10 -43.70
C ALA A 696 21.88 38.30 -44.09
N LYS A 697 22.04 37.93 -45.37
CA LYS A 697 23.18 37.14 -45.85
C LYS A 697 24.50 37.90 -45.75
N GLU A 698 24.52 39.21 -46.01
CA GLU A 698 25.73 40.03 -45.90
C GLU A 698 26.13 40.30 -44.44
N ILE A 699 25.15 40.58 -43.57
CA ILE A 699 25.38 40.69 -42.12
C ILE A 699 25.89 39.34 -41.57
N HIS A 700 25.30 38.22 -42.02
CA HIS A 700 25.70 36.89 -41.60
C HIS A 700 27.14 36.54 -42.00
N THR A 701 27.59 36.84 -43.22
CA THR A 701 28.98 36.53 -43.62
C THR A 701 30.01 37.37 -42.86
N LYS A 702 29.78 38.68 -42.71
CA LYS A 702 30.70 39.59 -42.00
C LYS A 702 30.81 39.27 -40.51
N HIS A 703 29.70 38.95 -39.84
CA HIS A 703 29.73 38.62 -38.41
C HIS A 703 30.15 37.16 -38.12
N ALA A 704 29.86 36.19 -39.01
CA ALA A 704 30.09 34.77 -38.73
C ALA A 704 31.57 34.42 -38.44
N GLU A 705 32.54 35.05 -39.08
CA GLU A 705 33.96 34.74 -38.81
C GLU A 705 34.41 35.29 -37.44
N SER A 706 34.01 36.52 -37.10
CA SER A 706 34.27 37.09 -35.77
C SER A 706 33.53 36.32 -34.67
N ASP A 707 32.27 35.96 -34.91
CA ASP A 707 31.45 35.13 -34.01
C ASP A 707 32.06 33.75 -33.81
N ARG A 708 32.68 33.15 -34.84
CA ARG A 708 33.35 31.85 -34.73
C ARG A 708 34.54 31.93 -33.78
N ARG A 709 35.45 32.89 -33.99
CA ARG A 709 36.63 33.10 -33.12
C ARG A 709 36.20 33.39 -31.68
N ARG A 710 35.21 34.26 -31.50
CA ARG A 710 34.54 34.54 -30.22
C ARG A 710 33.96 33.27 -29.58
N LYS A 711 33.20 32.44 -30.34
CA LYS A 711 32.66 31.16 -29.86
C LYS A 711 33.75 30.18 -29.43
N GLU A 712 34.87 30.12 -30.15
CA GLU A 712 36.00 29.25 -29.80
C GLU A 712 36.63 29.65 -28.45
N VAL A 713 36.79 30.96 -28.17
CA VAL A 713 37.23 31.48 -26.86
C VAL A 713 36.19 31.24 -25.76
N LEU A 714 34.92 31.56 -26.00
CA LEU A 714 33.85 31.33 -25.01
C LEU A 714 33.67 29.84 -24.70
N LYS A 715 33.92 28.95 -25.68
CA LYS A 715 33.94 27.48 -25.48
C LYS A 715 35.13 27.02 -24.65
N LYS A 716 36.30 27.68 -24.77
CA LYS A 716 37.45 27.45 -23.88
C LYS A 716 37.09 27.78 -22.43
N PHE A 717 36.55 28.99 -22.19
CA PHE A 717 36.16 29.42 -20.83
C PHE A 717 35.00 28.60 -20.24
N LYS A 718 34.00 28.23 -21.06
CA LYS A 718 32.92 27.33 -20.60
C LYS A 718 33.49 25.97 -20.16
N LYS A 719 34.33 25.34 -20.99
CA LYS A 719 35.02 24.09 -20.63
C LYS A 719 35.88 24.24 -19.36
N ALA A 720 36.60 25.35 -19.21
CA ALA A 720 37.40 25.62 -18.00
C ALA A 720 36.51 25.67 -16.74
N GLY A 721 35.37 26.36 -16.81
CA GLY A 721 34.39 26.40 -15.72
C GLY A 721 33.72 25.04 -15.45
N ASP A 722 33.29 24.34 -16.48
CA ASP A 722 32.67 23.01 -16.37
C ASP A 722 33.61 22.03 -15.64
N THR A 723 34.88 21.97 -16.05
CA THR A 723 35.89 21.12 -15.40
C THR A 723 36.33 21.65 -14.03
N TYR A 724 36.27 22.96 -13.77
CA TYR A 724 36.44 23.51 -12.41
C TYR A 724 35.32 23.04 -11.47
N PHE A 725 34.05 23.03 -11.91
CA PHE A 725 32.95 22.49 -11.12
C PHE A 725 33.04 20.96 -10.97
N GLU A 726 33.50 20.23 -11.99
CA GLU A 726 33.79 18.80 -11.85
C GLU A 726 34.87 18.55 -10.78
N ALA A 727 35.96 19.33 -10.80
CA ALA A 727 37.02 19.27 -9.79
C ALA A 727 36.50 19.63 -8.39
N ALA A 728 35.75 20.73 -8.24
CA ALA A 728 35.17 21.16 -6.96
C ALA A 728 34.21 20.11 -6.38
N ASN A 729 33.38 19.49 -7.22
CA ASN A 729 32.50 18.37 -6.82
C ASN A 729 33.29 17.08 -6.54
N GLY A 730 34.44 16.87 -7.18
CA GLY A 730 35.39 15.81 -6.84
C GLY A 730 36.00 16.01 -5.44
N VAL A 731 36.56 17.19 -5.18
CA VAL A 731 37.17 17.56 -3.90
C VAL A 731 36.15 17.56 -2.76
N SER A 732 34.91 18.03 -2.99
CA SER A 732 33.85 17.99 -1.99
C SER A 732 33.49 16.56 -1.58
N ARG A 733 33.37 15.63 -2.56
CA ARG A 733 33.16 14.21 -2.29
C ARG A 733 34.37 13.56 -1.60
N ALA A 734 35.59 13.96 -1.96
CA ALA A 734 36.79 13.51 -1.26
C ALA A 734 36.78 13.98 0.21
N MET A 735 36.49 15.25 0.49
CA MET A 735 36.43 15.77 1.87
C MET A 735 35.41 15.02 2.75
N MET A 736 34.26 14.61 2.20
CA MET A 736 33.30 13.74 2.88
C MET A 736 33.88 12.35 3.15
N PHE A 737 34.38 11.66 2.11
CA PHE A 737 35.01 10.34 2.24
C PHE A 737 36.14 10.33 3.28
N TYR A 738 36.99 11.36 3.30
CA TYR A 738 38.06 11.51 4.27
C TYR A 738 37.56 11.86 5.67
N GLU A 739 36.37 12.44 5.84
CA GLU A 739 35.74 12.65 7.15
C GLU A 739 35.13 11.36 7.72
N ASP A 740 34.39 10.62 6.89
CA ASP A 740 33.84 9.30 7.23
C ASP A 740 34.97 8.33 7.58
N LEU A 741 36.06 8.34 6.79
CA LEU A 741 37.25 7.53 7.05
C LEU A 741 38.02 8.00 8.30
N GLU A 742 38.13 9.30 8.58
CA GLU A 742 38.72 9.77 9.83
C GLU A 742 37.90 9.32 11.04
N ASN A 743 36.56 9.36 10.94
CA ASN A 743 35.66 8.92 12.01
C ASN A 743 35.78 7.40 12.25
N ALA A 744 35.71 6.58 11.20
CA ALA A 744 35.86 5.12 11.30
C ALA A 744 37.24 4.70 11.83
N VAL A 745 38.32 5.33 11.36
CA VAL A 745 39.68 5.06 11.86
C VAL A 745 39.85 5.53 13.30
N ARG A 746 39.19 6.63 13.72
CA ARG A 746 39.21 7.10 15.12
C ARG A 746 38.45 6.17 16.08
N GLU A 747 37.37 5.53 15.61
CA GLU A 747 36.66 4.49 16.38
C GLU A 747 37.51 3.21 16.49
N LEU A 748 38.00 2.68 15.35
CA LEU A 748 38.94 1.54 15.34
C LEU A 748 40.16 1.78 16.24
N LYS A 749 40.68 3.02 16.26
CA LYS A 749 41.77 3.45 17.15
C LYS A 749 41.41 3.35 18.62
N ARG A 750 40.21 3.80 19.02
CA ARG A 750 39.71 3.72 20.40
C ARG A 750 39.56 2.26 20.83
N ASP A 751 38.97 1.43 19.98
CA ASP A 751 38.63 0.05 20.34
C ASP A 751 39.89 -0.82 20.42
N VAL A 752 40.88 -0.58 19.57
CA VAL A 752 42.22 -1.17 19.68
C VAL A 752 42.97 -0.67 20.93
N ASP A 753 42.88 0.62 21.29
CA ASP A 753 43.48 1.14 22.54
C ASP A 753 42.85 0.47 23.78
N VAL A 754 41.52 0.36 23.83
CA VAL A 754 40.80 -0.34 24.91
C VAL A 754 41.19 -1.81 24.96
N TYR A 755 41.31 -2.49 23.81
CA TYR A 755 41.76 -3.87 23.72
C TYR A 755 43.19 -4.03 24.27
N VAL A 756 44.17 -3.28 23.76
CA VAL A 756 45.58 -3.38 24.18
C VAL A 756 45.73 -3.06 25.68
N ASN A 757 45.05 -2.04 26.20
CA ASN A 757 45.05 -1.72 27.62
C ASN A 757 44.37 -2.80 28.50
N SER A 758 43.38 -3.52 27.98
CA SER A 758 42.77 -4.67 28.68
C SER A 758 43.72 -5.88 28.67
N ARG A 759 44.28 -6.21 27.51
CA ARG A 759 45.23 -7.30 27.29
C ARG A 759 46.53 -7.14 28.08
N ALA A 760 47.00 -5.91 28.26
CA ALA A 760 48.14 -5.62 29.13
C ALA A 760 47.86 -5.95 30.61
N LYS A 761 46.64 -5.68 31.10
CA LYS A 761 46.23 -6.04 32.48
C LYS A 761 46.07 -7.55 32.65
N GLU A 762 45.38 -8.21 31.71
CA GLU A 762 45.25 -9.67 31.66
C GLU A 762 46.63 -10.35 31.63
N ARG A 763 47.59 -9.80 30.85
CA ARG A 763 48.96 -10.31 30.78
C ARG A 763 49.71 -10.16 32.10
N VAL A 764 49.60 -9.03 32.79
CA VAL A 764 50.21 -8.84 34.12
C VAL A 764 49.64 -9.85 35.13
N GLN A 765 48.31 -10.04 35.13
CA GLN A 765 47.66 -11.04 35.97
C GLN A 765 48.12 -12.47 35.65
N ALA A 766 48.17 -12.85 34.37
CA ALA A 766 48.62 -14.16 33.92
C ALA A 766 50.12 -14.43 34.17
N VAL A 767 50.97 -13.39 34.22
CA VAL A 767 52.37 -13.49 34.68
C VAL A 767 52.42 -13.76 36.18
N ILE A 768 51.69 -13.00 37.00
CA ILE A 768 51.63 -13.19 38.47
C ILE A 768 51.15 -14.62 38.79
N GLU A 769 50.12 -15.11 38.12
CA GLU A 769 49.61 -16.48 38.28
C GLU A 769 50.64 -17.55 37.87
N ALA A 770 51.36 -17.34 36.76
CA ALA A 770 52.37 -18.28 36.30
C ALA A 770 53.63 -18.29 37.19
N GLU A 771 54.02 -17.14 37.77
CA GLU A 771 55.11 -17.05 38.75
C GLU A 771 54.71 -17.68 40.09
N ALA A 772 53.49 -17.41 40.59
CA ALA A 772 52.97 -18.04 41.80
C ALA A 772 52.82 -19.57 41.66
N ALA A 773 52.48 -20.07 40.47
CA ALA A 773 52.46 -21.50 40.16
C ALA A 773 53.85 -22.14 40.01
N GLY A 774 54.89 -21.36 39.70
CA GLY A 774 56.29 -21.81 39.62
C GLY A 774 57.04 -21.76 40.95
N ALA A 775 56.71 -20.81 41.82
CA ALA A 775 57.32 -20.63 43.13
C ALA A 775 56.70 -21.56 44.17
N GLY A 776 57.33 -22.72 44.40
CA GLY A 776 56.86 -23.76 45.32
C GLY A 776 56.83 -23.37 46.81
N GLY A 777 55.80 -22.62 47.22
CA GLY A 777 55.22 -22.71 48.55
C GLY A 777 55.96 -22.08 49.74
N SER A 778 56.38 -20.82 49.67
CA SER A 778 56.69 -20.04 50.89
C SER A 778 56.48 -18.53 50.77
N SER A 779 55.42 -18.02 51.45
CA SER A 779 55.29 -16.65 51.98
C SER A 779 55.81 -15.48 51.10
N PHE A 780 55.02 -15.03 50.12
CA PHE A 780 55.28 -13.77 49.38
C PHE A 780 54.17 -12.70 49.49
N GLU A 781 52.95 -13.09 49.87
CA GLU A 781 51.75 -12.23 49.98
C GLU A 781 51.96 -10.90 50.75
N ASN A 782 52.81 -10.91 51.78
CA ASN A 782 53.00 -9.80 52.71
C ASN A 782 54.13 -8.82 52.36
N GLU A 783 54.99 -9.12 51.39
CA GLU A 783 56.19 -8.30 51.10
C GLU A 783 56.03 -7.40 49.86
N PHE A 784 55.24 -7.82 48.87
CA PHE A 784 55.04 -7.04 47.64
C PHE A 784 54.34 -5.69 47.87
N SER A 785 53.56 -5.55 48.94
CA SER A 785 52.94 -4.27 49.36
C SER A 785 53.95 -3.20 49.81
N ARG A 786 55.26 -3.47 49.81
CA ARG A 786 56.32 -2.53 50.20
C ARG A 786 57.40 -2.29 49.14
N LEU A 787 57.38 -3.03 48.03
CA LEU A 787 58.37 -2.90 46.95
C LEU A 787 57.76 -2.17 45.75
N GLY A 788 57.85 -0.84 45.78
CA GLY A 788 57.55 0.02 44.63
C GLY A 788 58.60 -0.14 43.52
N VAL A 789 58.50 -1.21 42.74
CA VAL A 789 59.42 -1.54 41.65
C VAL A 789 58.89 -0.98 40.32
N SER A 790 59.44 0.17 39.94
CA SER A 790 59.31 0.69 38.57
C SER A 790 60.12 -0.16 37.59
N THR A 791 59.47 -0.78 36.62
CA THR A 791 60.13 -1.38 35.43
C THR A 791 59.90 -0.53 34.17
N PRO A 792 60.85 -0.52 33.21
CA PRO A 792 61.22 0.75 32.57
C PRO A 792 60.91 0.86 31.07
N HIS A 793 61.14 2.06 30.53
CA HIS A 793 61.31 2.35 29.10
C HIS A 793 60.06 2.25 28.18
N ARG A 794 59.10 3.17 28.39
CA ARG A 794 58.51 3.89 27.26
C ARG A 794 59.06 5.33 27.28
N PRO A 795 59.70 5.85 26.21
CA PRO A 795 60.16 7.24 26.19
C PRO A 795 58.97 8.21 26.21
N PRO A 796 59.07 9.36 26.90
CA PRO A 796 57.95 10.29 27.04
C PRO A 796 57.64 11.02 25.73
N LYS A 797 56.35 11.21 25.43
CA LYS A 797 55.90 12.07 24.32
C LYS A 797 56.20 13.54 24.65
N PRO A 798 56.85 14.32 23.76
CA PRO A 798 57.06 15.74 23.98
C PRO A 798 55.75 16.54 23.92
N GLY A 799 55.44 17.25 25.02
CA GLY A 799 54.76 18.55 25.05
C GLY A 799 53.40 18.73 24.38
N THR A 800 52.36 18.95 25.19
CA THR A 800 51.54 20.16 25.04
C THR A 800 50.93 20.55 26.40
N THR A 801 50.85 21.85 26.68
CA THR A 801 50.49 22.39 28.00
C THR A 801 49.01 22.76 28.10
N SER A 802 48.44 22.75 29.31
CA SER A 802 47.18 23.45 29.62
C SER A 802 47.19 23.99 31.06
N PRO A 803 46.51 25.10 31.38
CA PRO A 803 46.70 25.84 32.63
C PRO A 803 45.82 25.35 33.79
N PRO A 804 46.11 25.77 35.05
CA PRO A 804 45.43 25.29 36.24
C PRO A 804 44.19 26.13 36.66
N THR A 805 43.26 25.49 37.35
CA THR A 805 42.25 26.13 38.22
C THR A 805 42.20 25.44 39.58
N ILE A 806 41.71 26.15 40.61
CA ILE A 806 42.03 25.88 42.02
C ILE A 806 40.76 25.63 42.84
N SER A 807 40.75 24.50 43.56
CA SER A 807 39.89 24.17 44.72
C SER A 807 38.36 24.14 44.47
N SER A 808 37.48 23.68 45.35
CA SER A 808 37.59 23.04 46.69
C SER A 808 36.27 22.32 47.03
N GLY A 809 36.32 21.28 47.88
CA GLY A 809 35.23 21.00 48.84
C GLY A 809 34.46 19.68 48.66
N PRO A 810 34.35 18.83 49.71
CA PRO A 810 33.50 17.62 49.78
C PRO A 810 32.28 17.86 50.71
N PRO A 811 31.53 16.87 51.29
CA PRO A 811 31.63 15.40 51.20
C PRO A 811 30.27 14.63 51.10
N ALA A 812 30.34 13.30 51.31
CA ALA A 812 29.31 12.39 51.88
C ALA A 812 28.10 11.97 50.99
N SER A 813 27.57 10.74 51.10
CA SER A 813 28.03 9.52 51.81
C SER A 813 27.37 8.20 51.32
N SER A 814 27.99 7.08 51.72
CA SER A 814 27.35 5.78 52.09
C SER A 814 26.48 5.01 51.07
N THR A 815 27.00 3.83 50.65
CA THR A 815 26.20 2.63 50.30
C THR A 815 25.66 1.94 51.57
N PRO A 816 24.87 0.84 51.42
CA PRO A 816 25.44 -0.45 51.84
C PRO A 816 25.09 -1.69 50.97
N SER A 817 26.13 -2.48 50.71
CA SER A 817 26.26 -3.95 50.57
C SER A 817 25.12 -4.91 50.15
N SER A 818 25.52 -5.80 49.22
CA SER A 818 25.23 -7.27 49.11
C SER A 818 23.83 -7.75 48.66
N ALA A 819 23.65 -8.92 48.01
CA ALA A 819 24.59 -10.01 47.65
C ALA A 819 24.25 -10.74 46.32
N SER A 820 25.23 -11.50 45.82
CA SER A 820 25.27 -12.42 44.66
C SER A 820 24.04 -13.30 44.35
N TYR A 821 23.59 -13.29 43.09
CA TYR A 821 23.49 -14.41 42.11
C TYR A 821 23.46 -13.75 40.70
N GLY A 822 23.75 -14.36 39.53
CA GLY A 822 24.20 -15.69 39.10
C GLY A 822 24.39 -15.62 37.55
N TYR A 823 25.09 -16.57 36.92
CA TYR A 823 25.45 -16.45 35.48
C TYR A 823 24.23 -16.50 34.54
N GLY A 824 24.17 -15.57 33.57
CA GLY A 824 23.21 -15.55 32.46
C GLY A 824 23.60 -14.47 31.44
N GLY A 825 23.75 -14.84 30.16
CA GLY A 825 24.27 -13.93 29.13
C GLY A 825 23.27 -12.86 28.69
N MET A 826 23.73 -11.63 28.51
CA MET A 826 22.98 -10.52 27.90
C MET A 826 23.39 -10.30 26.42
N PRO A 827 22.51 -9.75 25.56
CA PRO A 827 22.58 -9.98 24.11
C PRO A 827 23.51 -9.06 23.33
N ALA A 828 23.67 -9.36 22.04
CA ALA A 828 24.35 -8.50 21.08
C ALA A 828 23.55 -7.20 20.83
N PRO A 829 24.21 -6.05 20.59
CA PRO A 829 23.55 -4.83 20.14
C PRO A 829 22.99 -4.99 18.71
N PRO A 830 21.92 -4.25 18.34
CA PRO A 830 21.24 -4.41 17.06
C PRO A 830 22.08 -3.93 15.86
N PRO A 831 21.88 -4.49 14.66
CA PRO A 831 22.63 -4.13 13.47
C PRO A 831 22.31 -2.69 13.02
N GLN A 832 23.35 -1.88 12.78
CA GLN A 832 23.20 -0.58 12.14
C GLN A 832 22.94 -0.72 10.62
N PRO A 833 22.21 0.22 10.00
CA PRO A 833 21.80 0.11 8.60
C PRO A 833 22.98 0.24 7.62
N GLN A 834 22.96 -0.54 6.54
CA GLN A 834 23.95 -0.43 5.46
C GLN A 834 23.74 0.86 4.65
N PRO A 835 24.80 1.65 4.36
CA PRO A 835 24.72 2.76 3.43
C PRO A 835 24.61 2.28 1.97
N SER A 836 23.83 3.01 1.16
CA SER A 836 23.46 2.62 -0.20
C SER A 836 24.63 2.43 -1.17
N ILE A 837 24.50 1.43 -2.04
CA ILE A 837 25.40 1.22 -3.19
C ILE A 837 25.21 2.35 -4.21
N TYR A 838 26.10 3.33 -4.18
CA TYR A 838 26.30 4.26 -5.29
C TYR A 838 27.30 3.65 -6.28
N GLN A 839 26.80 3.07 -7.37
CA GLN A 839 27.61 2.72 -8.55
C GLN A 839 27.14 3.53 -9.75
N SER A 840 27.66 4.74 -9.88
CA SER A 840 27.37 5.66 -10.99
C SER A 840 28.33 5.52 -12.15
N LEU A 841 27.79 5.83 -13.33
CA LEU A 841 28.36 5.69 -14.67
C LEU A 841 29.77 6.25 -14.82
N TYR A 842 30.67 5.42 -15.36
CA TYR A 842 31.73 5.88 -16.28
C TYR A 842 31.87 4.84 -17.39
N GLY A 843 31.41 5.19 -18.60
CA GLY A 843 31.45 4.29 -19.75
C GLY A 843 32.84 4.25 -20.40
N GLN A 844 33.45 3.06 -20.51
CA GLN A 844 34.58 2.85 -21.43
C GLN A 844 34.08 2.11 -22.68
N GLN A 845 33.92 2.84 -23.77
CA GLN A 845 33.48 2.35 -25.07
C GLN A 845 34.54 1.39 -25.65
N ARG A 846 34.26 0.08 -25.66
CA ARG A 846 35.14 -0.94 -26.28
C ARG A 846 34.53 -1.47 -27.58
N GLN A 847 35.30 -1.37 -28.67
CA GLN A 847 34.95 -1.93 -29.97
C GLN A 847 34.93 -3.47 -29.94
N SER A 848 33.95 -4.06 -30.60
CA SER A 848 33.71 -5.51 -30.68
C SER A 848 34.61 -6.19 -31.74
N GLY A 849 35.92 -6.24 -31.50
CA GLY A 849 36.87 -6.96 -32.34
C GLY A 849 36.71 -8.49 -32.24
N HIS A 850 36.22 -9.14 -33.29
CA HIS A 850 36.23 -10.61 -33.42
C HIS A 850 37.63 -11.13 -33.80
N MET A 851 38.15 -12.09 -33.03
CA MET A 851 39.27 -13.01 -33.35
C MET A 851 39.07 -14.31 -32.53
N PRO A 852 39.62 -15.48 -32.91
CA PRO A 852 38.83 -16.72 -32.95
C PRO A 852 39.22 -17.78 -31.91
N GLN A 853 38.36 -18.79 -31.76
CA GLN A 853 38.69 -20.03 -31.04
C GLN A 853 39.71 -20.89 -31.82
N PRO A 854 40.63 -21.61 -31.13
CA PRO A 854 41.54 -22.57 -31.75
C PRO A 854 40.82 -23.87 -32.19
N PRO A 855 41.35 -24.62 -33.18
CA PRO A 855 40.57 -25.62 -33.92
C PRO A 855 40.65 -27.06 -33.37
N PRO A 856 39.56 -27.84 -33.49
CA PRO A 856 39.63 -29.30 -33.57
C PRO A 856 40.30 -29.74 -34.88
N LYS A 857 41.10 -30.81 -34.88
CA LYS A 857 41.70 -31.37 -36.11
C LYS A 857 40.70 -32.28 -36.86
N PRO A 858 40.74 -32.32 -38.21
CA PRO A 858 39.75 -33.02 -39.01
C PRO A 858 40.12 -34.48 -39.32
N ALA A 859 39.09 -35.29 -39.59
CA ALA A 859 39.16 -36.45 -40.46
C ALA A 859 37.90 -36.46 -41.34
N SER A 860 38.07 -36.71 -42.64
CA SER A 860 37.00 -36.69 -43.67
C SER A 860 37.37 -37.72 -44.77
N PRO A 861 36.57 -37.95 -45.83
CA PRO A 861 35.98 -39.28 -46.03
C PRO A 861 36.46 -39.97 -47.31
N TYR A 862 36.03 -41.23 -47.56
CA TYR A 862 35.59 -41.70 -48.90
C TYR A 862 35.02 -43.15 -48.92
N TYR A 863 33.90 -43.32 -49.65
CA TYR A 863 33.45 -44.49 -50.45
C TYR A 863 33.19 -45.87 -49.77
N GLY A 864 32.29 -46.72 -50.28
CA GLY A 864 31.28 -46.50 -51.34
C GLY A 864 30.73 -47.79 -52.00
N ALA A 865 29.43 -47.75 -52.42
CA ALA A 865 28.68 -48.72 -53.26
C ALA A 865 28.45 -50.17 -52.71
N GLY A 866 27.36 -50.88 -53.07
CA GLY A 866 26.15 -50.50 -53.83
C GLY A 866 25.24 -51.69 -54.21
N TYR A 867 24.16 -51.39 -54.97
CA TYR A 867 23.24 -52.27 -55.77
C TYR A 867 21.76 -52.52 -55.36
N ALA A 868 20.89 -52.33 -56.38
CA ALA A 868 19.63 -53.03 -56.72
C ALA A 868 18.26 -52.64 -56.09
N SER A 869 17.21 -52.84 -56.92
CA SER A 869 15.77 -52.55 -56.76
C SER A 869 14.93 -53.55 -57.63
N PRO A 870 13.60 -53.41 -57.83
CA PRO A 870 12.45 -53.87 -57.02
C PRO A 870 11.56 -54.89 -57.84
N PRO A 871 10.19 -54.86 -57.91
CA PRO A 871 9.17 -54.71 -56.85
C PRO A 871 8.22 -55.90 -56.45
N PRO A 872 7.19 -56.37 -57.21
CA PRO A 872 5.79 -56.04 -56.86
C PRO A 872 4.81 -57.20 -56.58
N ARG A 873 3.78 -56.96 -55.75
CA ARG A 873 2.38 -57.42 -55.98
C ARG A 873 1.32 -56.61 -55.19
N SER A 874 0.08 -56.66 -55.69
CA SER A 874 -1.17 -56.04 -55.18
C SER A 874 -2.33 -57.06 -55.42
N PRO A 875 -3.63 -56.89 -55.04
CA PRO A 875 -4.43 -55.64 -55.05
C PRO A 875 -5.40 -55.42 -53.85
N TYR A 876 -6.32 -54.46 -54.02
CA TYR A 876 -7.34 -53.88 -53.09
C TYR A 876 -6.81 -52.78 -52.14
N GLY A 877 -7.39 -51.56 -52.08
CA GLY A 877 -8.44 -50.92 -52.89
C GLY A 877 -8.54 -49.40 -52.59
N GLN A 878 -9.09 -48.57 -53.50
CA GLN A 878 -8.98 -47.09 -53.41
C GLN A 878 -10.23 -46.35 -52.87
N HIS A 879 -9.98 -45.47 -51.89
CA HIS A 879 -10.61 -44.15 -51.65
C HIS A 879 -12.18 -44.04 -51.69
N PRO A 880 -12.83 -42.86 -51.83
CA PRO A 880 -13.62 -42.32 -50.70
C PRO A 880 -15.07 -41.93 -51.05
N ARG A 881 -15.94 -41.63 -50.06
CA ARG A 881 -17.19 -40.88 -50.33
C ARG A 881 -17.97 -40.32 -49.12
N SER A 882 -18.90 -39.44 -49.50
CA SER A 882 -20.06 -38.85 -48.82
C SER A 882 -21.09 -38.57 -49.97
N PRO A 883 -22.12 -37.70 -49.92
CA PRO A 883 -22.77 -36.96 -48.83
C PRO A 883 -24.32 -37.00 -48.84
N TYR A 884 -24.94 -36.17 -47.98
CA TYR A 884 -26.27 -35.53 -48.14
C TYR A 884 -27.58 -36.34 -48.13
N ASN A 885 -28.58 -35.83 -47.38
CA ASN A 885 -29.91 -35.54 -47.92
C ASN A 885 -30.54 -34.29 -47.24
N GLN A 886 -31.81 -33.95 -47.50
CA GLN A 886 -32.29 -32.55 -47.57
C GLN A 886 -33.66 -32.23 -46.88
N GLN A 887 -33.96 -30.92 -46.89
CA GLN A 887 -35.19 -30.14 -46.55
C GLN A 887 -36.31 -30.28 -47.64
N PRO A 888 -37.36 -29.41 -47.85
CA PRO A 888 -37.84 -28.11 -47.27
C PRO A 888 -39.39 -28.13 -46.98
N PRO A 889 -40.26 -27.06 -47.04
CA PRO A 889 -40.12 -25.58 -47.20
C PRO A 889 -41.07 -24.67 -46.33
N ASN A 890 -41.12 -23.35 -46.65
CA ASN A 890 -42.19 -22.32 -46.41
C ASN A 890 -42.48 -21.82 -44.96
N ASN A 891 -42.82 -20.54 -44.68
CA ASN A 891 -42.98 -19.31 -45.53
C ASN A 891 -42.74 -17.98 -44.72
N PHE A 892 -42.73 -16.81 -45.39
CA PHE A 892 -42.50 -15.44 -44.84
C PHE A 892 -43.77 -14.50 -44.96
N PRO A 893 -43.72 -13.14 -44.75
CA PRO A 893 -43.88 -12.30 -43.53
C PRO A 893 -45.15 -11.36 -43.65
N PRO A 894 -45.28 -10.08 -43.15
CA PRO A 894 -44.64 -9.23 -42.10
C PRO A 894 -45.72 -8.83 -41.00
N PRO A 895 -46.02 -7.59 -40.48
CA PRO A 895 -45.40 -6.23 -40.46
C PRO A 895 -45.44 -5.47 -39.07
N LEU A 896 -45.58 -4.12 -39.08
CA LEU A 896 -45.73 -3.10 -37.99
C LEU A 896 -47.15 -2.43 -38.05
N PRO A 897 -47.69 -1.57 -37.11
CA PRO A 897 -47.02 -0.34 -36.57
C PRO A 897 -47.47 0.32 -35.21
N GLN A 898 -46.66 1.31 -34.77
CA GLN A 898 -46.95 2.64 -34.15
C GLN A 898 -48.00 2.95 -33.02
N GLN A 899 -47.48 3.60 -31.95
CA GLN A 899 -47.82 4.95 -31.39
C GLN A 899 -48.88 5.24 -30.26
N PHE A 900 -48.54 6.33 -29.52
CA PHE A 900 -49.36 7.33 -28.78
C PHE A 900 -50.01 6.95 -27.42
N GLN A 901 -49.55 7.55 -26.29
CA GLN A 901 -49.99 8.80 -25.58
C GLN A 901 -51.04 8.52 -24.46
N ASN A 902 -51.26 9.33 -23.39
CA ASN A 902 -50.79 10.67 -22.98
C ASN A 902 -50.96 10.89 -21.44
N GLN A 903 -50.14 11.77 -20.82
CA GLN A 903 -50.38 12.60 -19.58
C GLN A 903 -50.78 11.91 -18.23
N THR A 904 -50.41 12.30 -16.99
CA THR A 904 -50.01 13.56 -16.27
C THR A 904 -51.15 14.58 -16.00
N PRO A 905 -51.02 15.58 -15.07
CA PRO A 905 -50.05 15.85 -13.98
C PRO A 905 -50.60 15.36 -12.60
N TYR A 906 -50.35 15.84 -11.35
CA TYR A 906 -49.68 16.98 -10.64
C TYR A 906 -48.90 16.42 -9.39
N SER A 907 -47.97 17.06 -8.65
CA SER A 907 -47.77 18.39 -8.00
C SER A 907 -48.45 18.54 -6.60
N SER A 908 -47.94 19.31 -5.60
CA SER A 908 -46.75 20.19 -5.51
C SER A 908 -46.44 20.76 -4.09
N GLN A 909 -45.14 20.83 -3.73
CA GLN A 909 -44.45 21.90 -2.92
C GLN A 909 -44.95 22.18 -1.46
N PRO A 910 -44.50 23.19 -0.66
CA PRO A 910 -43.80 24.51 -0.90
C PRO A 910 -42.34 24.61 -0.37
N SER A 911 -41.58 25.74 -0.38
CA SER A 911 -41.34 26.82 -1.38
C SER A 911 -40.29 27.88 -0.91
N GLN A 912 -39.58 28.54 -1.83
CA GLN A 912 -39.07 29.96 -1.77
C GLN A 912 -37.89 30.33 -0.82
N PRO A 913 -37.17 31.47 -1.01
CA PRO A 913 -37.42 32.68 -1.85
C PRO A 913 -36.74 32.71 -3.24
N SER A 914 -36.72 33.88 -3.92
CA SER A 914 -36.15 34.10 -5.28
C SER A 914 -35.89 35.58 -5.64
N HIS A 915 -34.98 35.89 -6.59
CA HIS A 915 -34.75 37.22 -7.25
C HIS A 915 -34.27 37.07 -8.72
N ALA A 916 -34.53 38.08 -9.59
CA ALA A 916 -34.26 38.05 -11.05
C ALA A 916 -34.17 39.47 -11.68
N PRO A 917 -33.68 39.62 -12.94
CA PRO A 917 -34.48 40.29 -13.98
C PRO A 917 -34.35 39.73 -15.45
N PRO A 918 -35.14 40.21 -16.45
CA PRO A 918 -35.35 39.59 -17.79
C PRO A 918 -35.17 40.57 -19.01
N PRO A 919 -35.74 40.40 -20.25
CA PRO A 919 -35.84 39.28 -21.22
C PRO A 919 -35.47 39.67 -22.71
N THR A 920 -35.88 38.86 -23.72
CA THR A 920 -36.22 39.19 -25.16
C THR A 920 -35.17 38.83 -26.25
N ASN A 921 -35.45 38.38 -27.50
CA ASN A 921 -36.41 37.44 -28.13
C ASN A 921 -35.99 37.15 -29.63
N TYR A 922 -36.64 36.20 -30.32
CA TYR A 922 -36.80 35.98 -31.79
C TYR A 922 -35.86 35.09 -32.67
N GLN A 923 -36.50 34.02 -33.19
CA GLN A 923 -36.52 33.47 -34.58
C GLN A 923 -35.47 32.48 -35.17
N GLN A 924 -35.90 31.84 -36.27
CA GLN A 924 -35.34 30.65 -36.97
C GLN A 924 -34.85 31.00 -38.40
N TYR A 925 -34.02 30.15 -39.05
CA TYR A 925 -34.39 29.49 -40.34
C TYR A 925 -33.36 28.46 -40.91
N TYR A 926 -33.89 27.30 -41.34
CA TYR A 926 -33.51 26.50 -42.53
C TYR A 926 -32.28 25.57 -42.64
N GLN A 927 -32.35 24.73 -43.69
CA GLN A 927 -31.58 23.49 -43.96
C GLN A 927 -30.64 23.65 -45.17
N GLN A 928 -29.64 22.75 -45.31
CA GLN A 928 -29.33 22.06 -46.58
C GLN A 928 -28.43 20.82 -46.38
N ALA A 929 -28.34 19.95 -47.40
CA ALA A 929 -27.59 18.68 -47.36
C ALA A 929 -26.88 18.38 -48.71
N PRO A 930 -25.74 17.66 -48.71
CA PRO A 930 -24.96 17.34 -49.93
C PRO A 930 -25.39 16.03 -50.64
N PRO A 931 -24.96 15.81 -51.92
CA PRO A 931 -25.53 14.80 -52.82
C PRO A 931 -24.83 13.40 -52.84
N PRO A 932 -25.45 12.37 -53.46
CA PRO A 932 -24.95 10.98 -53.52
C PRO A 932 -24.13 10.65 -54.78
N ASN A 933 -23.47 9.47 -54.80
CA ASN A 933 -22.94 8.84 -56.03
C ASN A 933 -23.00 7.29 -55.99
N GLN A 934 -22.70 6.61 -57.11
CA GLN A 934 -23.27 5.29 -57.44
C GLN A 934 -22.31 4.07 -57.47
N ASN A 935 -22.92 2.90 -57.21
CA ASN A 935 -22.70 1.55 -57.80
C ASN A 935 -21.47 0.65 -57.51
N TYR A 936 -21.83 -0.64 -57.38
CA TYR A 936 -21.09 -1.91 -57.45
C TYR A 936 -20.53 -2.20 -58.88
N PRO A 937 -19.66 -3.23 -59.16
CA PRO A 937 -19.70 -4.58 -58.56
C PRO A 937 -18.37 -5.37 -58.32
N TYR A 938 -18.54 -6.60 -57.82
CA TYR A 938 -17.56 -7.67 -57.60
C TYR A 938 -16.77 -8.08 -58.86
N TYR A 939 -15.48 -8.44 -58.71
CA TYR A 939 -14.99 -9.85 -58.72
C TYR A 939 -13.44 -9.96 -58.78
N ARG A 940 -12.79 -10.37 -57.70
CA ARG A 940 -12.00 -11.63 -57.63
C ARG A 940 -11.55 -11.96 -56.21
#